data_AF-A0A1W2M4Q3-F1
#
_entry.id   AF-A0A1W2M4Q3-F1
#
_cell.length_a   1.000
_cell.length_b   1.000
_cell.length_c   1.000
_cell.angle_alpha   90.00
_cell.angle_beta   90.00
_cell.angle_gamma   90.00
#
_symmetry.space_group_name_H-M   'P 1'
#
loop_
_entity.id
_entity.type
_entity.pdbx_description
1 polymer ?
#
loop_
_entity_poly.entity_id
_entity_poly.type
_entity_poly.pdbx_seq_one_letter_code
_entity_poly.pdbx_strand_id
1 'polypeptide(L)'
;MIWSRVLVALSVSILLLPGWVGAPEATGAPTLPSGFVLRDQPSGQAAFDLTDFAYLPDGSVLSIGKSGKVAWVPVTGAARTVANLPVHDVGDLGLVGLAIAPDYATSHRIYLAWSFDTGGGAFTMRVARWTVTGTDVPTGLTDERVLVDLPGFHNVHGITGLVTAPDGTLWISIGDAADFTRMDPGALRSLDLDQLYGKILHVTPDGAGVPGNPYYSAAAPGANRSKVFSSGYRSPFRFSLDPRLGLPVVGDVGWNTWEEVDVVRPGANHAWPCWEGNAPTPGYSGLPGCAGVVNTPPITAYHHGSGVDEGNSVTAGIVYSGSSYPDEYRGAFFFGDYVTQKIWTMTYDSQGRLVRAPERPPEFIGIGGPVKFAAAANGDIVYADIHTGNLRRLSYPGTNAEPVAVASSETNPETRTVTFDGGGSYDFDGDPLTYHWDFGDGTSQTGVRVTHTYGTELTRATARLTVTDRLGASGGTDVVVVPGNHSPEPVMTDPGSRTFAVGEPVVVGATATDAEDGGLPVSWTTLIRHCPEEATCHAHPGSQGSGPAFTVPFTDHQDSRIEITASVTDSAGVTASRTYVAMPREHRLTLTGNVAAALSIPAEGGVSTAMVTEGATFEVVAEEIAADGVSTFSNWSDGRTSRTVTVTVPAGDLTLTANYLTPIDKRYQAEPALRQRLGAPVGPEVADGTVRYRPYVNGRLYWSAETGVKQIEGEILKKYLALGGHRKFGPPATDETATPDGIGRYNHFPNRPGTMQSSIYWTPSTGAHPVYGRIRVKWAALGWETGPLGYPTTDELPTPDGAGRYNHFSKKASIYYTVPTDARAIWGRIRVRWEALGWETGPLGYPTTDESATPDGVGRYNHFTKAGSIYWTMATDSHAVYGAIRQRWAALGWERSYLRYPATDEFGIPIGRQSSFQSGYITWNRSTGQVIDRRW
;
A
#
# COMPACT_ATOMS: atom_id res chain seq x y z
N MET A 1 41.58 -33.97 33.24
CA MET A 1 41.31 -32.96 34.28
C MET A 1 41.47 -31.59 33.63
N ILE A 2 40.60 -30.57 33.66
CA ILE A 2 39.21 -30.31 34.08
C ILE A 2 38.81 -29.05 33.24
N TRP A 3 37.70 -29.15 32.48
CA TRP A 3 36.70 -28.11 32.07
C TRP A 3 37.11 -26.82 31.32
N SER A 4 36.34 -26.13 30.46
CA SER A 4 35.16 -26.32 29.56
C SER A 4 34.71 -24.89 29.12
N ARG A 5 34.04 -24.75 27.94
CA ARG A 5 33.19 -23.61 27.44
C ARG A 5 33.91 -22.40 26.82
N VAL A 6 33.46 -21.70 25.77
CA VAL A 6 32.29 -21.71 24.86
C VAL A 6 32.71 -20.89 23.63
N LEU A 7 32.39 -21.34 22.41
CA LEU A 7 32.46 -20.52 21.18
C LEU A 7 31.32 -20.98 20.27
N VAL A 8 30.24 -20.20 20.24
CA VAL A 8 29.17 -20.26 19.24
C VAL A 8 29.05 -18.84 18.70
N ALA A 9 29.60 -18.59 17.52
CA ALA A 9 29.28 -17.41 16.72
C ALA A 9 28.25 -17.86 15.67
N LEU A 10 27.02 -17.37 15.80
CA LEU A 10 25.94 -17.61 14.84
C LEU A 10 26.11 -16.66 13.65
N SER A 11 26.63 -17.20 12.56
CA SER A 11 26.50 -16.68 11.21
C SER A 11 25.09 -16.98 10.68
N VAL A 12 24.27 -15.97 10.40
CA VAL A 12 23.03 -16.13 9.63
C VAL A 12 23.31 -15.72 8.19
N SER A 13 23.50 -16.73 7.35
CA SER A 13 23.41 -16.63 5.90
C SER A 13 21.97 -16.95 5.49
N ILE A 14 21.22 -16.00 4.93
CA ILE A 14 19.95 -16.29 4.26
C ILE A 14 20.27 -16.65 2.80
N LEU A 15 20.28 -17.94 2.52
CA LEU A 15 20.30 -18.52 1.18
C LEU A 15 18.85 -18.77 0.75
N LEU A 16 18.47 -18.19 -0.38
CA LEU A 16 17.19 -18.34 -1.05
C LEU A 16 16.93 -19.81 -1.46
N LEU A 17 15.88 -20.42 -0.88
CA LEU A 17 15.07 -21.49 -1.48
C LEU A 17 13.59 -21.19 -1.20
N PRO A 18 12.66 -21.46 -2.14
CA PRO A 18 11.25 -21.14 -1.99
C PRO A 18 10.59 -22.21 -1.09
N GLY A 19 10.71 -22.02 0.22
CA GLY A 19 9.94 -22.71 1.23
C GLY A 19 9.07 -21.69 1.94
N TRP A 20 7.77 -21.92 1.95
CA TRP A 20 6.77 -21.15 2.68
C TRP A 20 7.20 -21.02 4.16
N VAL A 21 7.73 -19.87 4.55
CA VAL A 21 7.95 -19.53 5.96
C VAL A 21 6.57 -19.13 6.48
N GLY A 22 5.97 -20.00 7.29
CA GLY A 22 4.74 -19.66 8.01
C GLY A 22 4.95 -18.36 8.78
N ALA A 23 3.90 -17.55 8.87
CA ALA A 23 3.88 -16.38 9.74
C ALA A 23 4.45 -16.74 11.12
N PRO A 24 5.31 -15.90 11.73
CA PRO A 24 5.78 -16.15 13.08
C PRO A 24 4.58 -16.35 14.00
N GLU A 25 4.66 -17.36 14.87
CA GLU A 25 3.70 -17.58 15.95
C GLU A 25 3.52 -16.30 16.76
N ALA A 26 2.29 -16.09 17.25
CA ALA A 26 1.86 -14.90 17.95
C ALA A 26 2.89 -14.43 19.00
N THR A 27 3.46 -13.25 18.76
CA THR A 27 4.16 -12.48 19.79
C THR A 27 3.23 -12.32 20.98
N GLY A 28 3.72 -12.53 22.20
CA GLY A 28 2.95 -12.29 23.42
C GLY A 28 2.31 -10.90 23.41
N ALA A 29 1.21 -10.74 24.15
CA ALA A 29 0.51 -9.46 24.24
C ALA A 29 1.50 -8.32 24.59
N PRO A 30 1.34 -7.13 24.00
CA PRO A 30 2.22 -6.00 24.30
C PRO A 30 2.18 -5.70 25.80
N THR A 31 3.33 -5.38 26.39
CA THR A 31 3.36 -4.80 27.74
C THR A 31 3.45 -3.29 27.56
N LEU A 32 2.50 -2.58 28.18
CA LEU A 32 2.34 -1.13 28.11
C LEU A 32 2.27 -0.57 29.53
N PRO A 33 2.66 0.70 29.76
CA PRO A 33 2.38 1.38 31.01
C PRO A 33 0.88 1.40 31.33
N SER A 34 0.54 1.49 32.61
CA SER A 34 -0.87 1.46 33.05
C SER A 34 -1.70 2.54 32.36
N GLY A 35 -2.94 2.22 32.00
CA GLY A 35 -3.86 3.09 31.27
C GLY A 35 -3.61 3.23 29.76
N PHE A 36 -2.48 2.76 29.22
CA PHE A 36 -2.27 2.74 27.77
C PHE A 36 -2.90 1.52 27.10
N VAL A 37 -3.47 1.73 25.92
CA VAL A 37 -3.94 0.68 25.00
C VAL A 37 -3.36 0.91 23.61
N LEU A 38 -3.18 -0.18 22.86
CA LEU A 38 -2.71 -0.14 21.49
C LEU A 38 -3.86 -0.46 20.52
N ARG A 39 -4.14 0.46 19.60
CA ARG A 39 -5.24 0.32 18.63
C ARG A 39 -4.70 0.26 17.21
N ASP A 40 -5.08 -0.79 16.49
CA ASP A 40 -4.72 -0.94 15.08
C ASP A 40 -5.62 -0.08 14.19
N GLN A 41 -5.01 0.50 13.17
CA GLN A 41 -5.65 1.32 12.15
C GLN A 41 -5.16 0.89 10.76
N PRO A 42 -6.06 0.82 9.77
CA PRO A 42 -5.68 0.43 8.42
C PRO A 42 -4.73 1.48 7.82
N SER A 43 -3.66 1.02 7.18
CA SER A 43 -2.76 1.88 6.40
C SER A 43 -2.98 1.75 4.90
N GLY A 44 -3.60 0.64 4.46
CA GLY A 44 -3.65 0.25 3.05
C GLY A 44 -2.40 -0.46 2.53
N GLN A 45 -1.40 -0.73 3.37
CA GLN A 45 -0.17 -1.44 3.01
C GLN A 45 -0.22 -2.89 3.47
N ALA A 46 0.61 -3.74 2.86
CA ALA A 46 0.80 -5.12 3.30
C ALA A 46 1.79 -5.20 4.47
N ALA A 47 1.78 -6.35 5.16
CA ALA A 47 2.83 -6.72 6.10
C ALA A 47 4.21 -6.60 5.43
N PHE A 48 5.17 -6.03 6.15
CA PHE A 48 6.53 -5.69 5.73
C PHE A 48 6.66 -4.62 4.65
N ASP A 49 5.55 -3.99 4.23
CA ASP A 49 5.56 -3.00 3.17
C ASP A 49 5.42 -1.57 3.70
N LEU A 50 4.68 -1.33 4.79
CA LEU A 50 4.45 0.03 5.31
C LEU A 50 5.75 0.70 5.76
N THR A 51 6.18 1.76 5.06
CA THR A 51 7.41 2.50 5.38
C THR A 51 7.12 3.82 6.06
N ASP A 52 6.18 4.63 5.56
CA ASP A 52 5.89 5.98 6.05
C ASP A 52 4.40 6.32 5.94
N PHE A 53 3.97 7.33 6.69
CA PHE A 53 2.61 7.87 6.61
C PHE A 53 2.55 9.33 7.10
N ALA A 54 1.52 10.04 6.68
CA ALA A 54 1.21 11.38 7.15
C ALA A 54 -0.30 11.64 7.12
N TYR A 55 -0.78 12.40 8.12
CA TYR A 55 -2.15 12.90 8.13
C TYR A 55 -2.33 14.06 7.14
N LEU A 56 -3.47 14.07 6.46
CA LEU A 56 -3.97 15.20 5.70
C LEU A 56 -4.81 16.12 6.60
N PRO A 57 -5.07 17.37 6.19
CA PRO A 57 -5.83 18.34 7.00
C PRO A 57 -7.25 17.89 7.40
N ASP A 58 -7.86 16.98 6.65
CA ASP A 58 -9.19 16.39 6.93
C ASP A 58 -9.16 15.19 7.89
N GLY A 59 -7.97 14.82 8.39
CA GLY A 59 -7.76 13.67 9.28
C GLY A 59 -7.60 12.34 8.55
N SER A 60 -7.74 12.30 7.22
CA SER A 60 -7.38 11.13 6.42
C SER A 60 -5.86 10.95 6.38
N VAL A 61 -5.40 9.78 5.94
CA VAL A 61 -3.98 9.42 5.92
C VAL A 61 -3.50 9.18 4.50
N LEU A 62 -2.34 9.70 4.13
CA LEU A 62 -1.52 9.13 3.07
C LEU A 62 -0.47 8.21 3.68
N SER A 63 -0.35 6.99 3.16
CA SER A 63 0.69 6.03 3.54
C SER A 63 1.47 5.59 2.31
N ILE A 64 2.70 5.14 2.52
CA ILE A 64 3.53 4.58 1.46
C ILE A 64 4.09 3.21 1.83
N GLY A 65 4.22 2.37 0.80
CA GLY A 65 4.75 1.03 0.86
C GLY A 65 6.10 0.94 0.15
N LYS A 66 7.04 0.17 0.70
CA LYS A 66 8.37 -0.11 0.15
C LYS A 66 8.31 -0.49 -1.33
N SER A 67 7.32 -1.29 -1.71
CA SER A 67 7.03 -1.78 -3.06
C SER A 67 6.54 -0.70 -4.06
N GLY A 68 6.49 0.57 -3.64
CA GLY A 68 6.15 1.71 -4.51
C GLY A 68 4.71 2.18 -4.40
N LYS A 69 3.90 1.56 -3.53
CA LYS A 69 2.48 1.90 -3.35
C LYS A 69 2.31 3.18 -2.54
N VAL A 70 1.58 4.15 -3.08
CA VAL A 70 1.03 5.29 -2.34
C VAL A 70 -0.43 5.02 -2.10
N ALA A 71 -0.87 4.98 -0.84
CA ALA A 71 -2.26 4.74 -0.47
C ALA A 71 -2.86 5.94 0.27
N TRP A 72 -4.17 6.13 0.12
CA TRP A 72 -4.97 7.06 0.88
C TRP A 72 -5.98 6.28 1.71
N VAL A 73 -6.05 6.58 3.00
CA VAL A 73 -6.99 5.98 3.95
C VAL A 73 -7.93 7.09 4.45
N PRO A 74 -9.23 7.04 4.13
CA PRO A 74 -10.19 7.97 4.70
C PRO A 74 -10.30 7.76 6.21
N VAL A 75 -10.88 8.73 6.92
CA VAL A 75 -11.23 8.60 8.35
C VAL A 75 -12.14 7.41 8.64
N THR A 76 -12.88 6.91 7.65
CA THR A 76 -13.76 5.73 7.71
C THR A 76 -13.04 4.38 7.52
N GLY A 77 -11.72 4.39 7.28
CA GLY A 77 -10.85 3.21 7.36
C GLY A 77 -10.58 2.41 6.07
N ALA A 78 -11.39 2.54 5.01
CA ALA A 78 -11.17 1.75 3.79
C ALA A 78 -10.12 2.38 2.84
N ALA A 79 -8.90 1.84 2.86
CA ALA A 79 -7.79 2.37 2.07
C ALA A 79 -7.92 2.16 0.55
N ARG A 80 -7.36 3.09 -0.24
CA ARG A 80 -7.24 2.98 -1.70
C ARG A 80 -5.84 3.31 -2.19
N THR A 81 -5.44 2.76 -3.33
CA THR A 81 -4.17 3.14 -3.99
C THR A 81 -4.34 4.47 -4.73
N VAL A 82 -3.47 5.43 -4.45
CA VAL A 82 -3.35 6.73 -5.15
C VAL A 82 -2.41 6.61 -6.34
N ALA A 83 -1.27 5.94 -6.14
CA ALA A 83 -0.25 5.75 -7.17
C ALA A 83 0.57 4.49 -6.88
N ASN A 84 1.20 3.94 -7.91
CA ASN A 84 2.26 2.94 -7.77
C ASN A 84 3.47 3.45 -8.56
N LEU A 85 4.58 3.69 -7.89
CA LEU A 85 5.83 4.12 -8.50
C LEU A 85 6.72 2.90 -8.81
N PRO A 86 7.45 2.89 -9.93
CA PRO A 86 8.49 1.90 -10.14
C PRO A 86 9.60 2.12 -9.12
N VAL A 87 9.98 1.06 -8.42
CA VAL A 87 10.97 1.12 -7.34
C VAL A 87 12.09 0.09 -7.52
N HIS A 88 13.24 0.43 -6.95
CA HIS A 88 14.30 -0.49 -6.57
C HIS A 88 14.12 -0.77 -5.07
N ASP A 89 13.49 -1.89 -4.72
CA ASP A 89 13.02 -2.23 -3.37
C ASP A 89 13.88 -3.29 -2.65
N VAL A 90 15.16 -3.40 -3.04
CA VAL A 90 16.11 -4.34 -2.45
C VAL A 90 16.73 -3.76 -1.17
N GLY A 91 16.94 -4.60 -0.15
CA GLY A 91 17.55 -4.19 1.13
C GLY A 91 16.65 -3.24 1.90
N ASP A 92 17.11 -2.05 2.29
CA ASP A 92 16.29 -1.04 2.96
C ASP A 92 15.68 0.01 1.99
N LEU A 93 15.95 -0.13 0.69
CA LEU A 93 15.47 0.79 -0.35
C LEU A 93 14.02 0.51 -0.78
N GLY A 94 13.47 1.37 -1.63
CA GLY A 94 12.09 1.30 -2.12
C GLY A 94 11.48 2.70 -2.15
N LEU A 95 10.17 2.80 -1.96
CA LEU A 95 9.49 4.06 -1.61
C LEU A 95 9.44 4.19 -0.08
N VAL A 96 10.15 5.18 0.45
CA VAL A 96 10.59 5.18 1.86
C VAL A 96 10.34 6.50 2.59
N GLY A 97 10.15 7.62 1.89
CA GLY A 97 9.86 8.91 2.52
C GLY A 97 8.60 9.58 1.99
N LEU A 98 7.78 10.11 2.90
CA LEU A 98 6.60 10.92 2.61
C LEU A 98 6.58 12.18 3.50
N ALA A 99 6.35 13.35 2.91
CA ALA A 99 6.01 14.55 3.66
C ALA A 99 4.90 15.36 2.96
N ILE A 100 4.05 16.01 3.76
CA ILE A 100 2.92 16.81 3.28
C ILE A 100 3.29 18.29 3.38
N ALA A 101 3.09 19.08 2.33
CA ALA A 101 3.37 20.51 2.40
C ALA A 101 2.45 21.20 3.44
N PRO A 102 2.92 22.20 4.20
CA PRO A 102 2.08 22.90 5.18
C PRO A 102 0.85 23.58 4.54
N ASP A 103 0.95 23.96 3.27
CA ASP A 103 -0.12 24.56 2.48
C ASP A 103 -0.96 23.53 1.69
N TYR A 104 -0.86 22.23 2.02
CA TYR A 104 -1.49 21.13 1.26
C TYR A 104 -2.98 21.32 0.99
N ALA A 105 -3.73 21.91 1.93
CA ALA A 105 -5.16 22.21 1.73
C ALA A 105 -5.44 23.08 0.50
N THR A 106 -4.44 23.80 -0.01
CA THR A 106 -4.53 24.63 -1.22
C THR A 106 -3.59 24.17 -2.32
N SER A 107 -2.38 23.71 -1.97
CA SER A 107 -1.35 23.37 -2.93
C SER A 107 -1.43 21.92 -3.40
N HIS A 108 -2.03 21.05 -2.58
CA HIS A 108 -2.01 19.59 -2.71
C HIS A 108 -0.59 19.00 -2.87
N ARG A 109 0.44 19.71 -2.40
CA ARG A 109 1.83 19.30 -2.59
C ARG A 109 2.26 18.26 -1.56
N ILE A 110 2.91 17.20 -2.04
CA ILE A 110 3.61 16.23 -1.22
C ILE A 110 5.05 16.09 -1.70
N TYR A 111 5.87 15.46 -0.89
CA TYR A 111 7.24 15.09 -1.22
C TYR A 111 7.40 13.59 -1.02
N LEU A 112 8.00 12.93 -2.00
CA LEU A 112 8.29 11.50 -1.96
C LEU A 112 9.78 11.25 -2.09
N ALA A 113 10.30 10.29 -1.32
CA ALA A 113 11.64 9.75 -1.47
C ALA A 113 11.57 8.29 -1.88
N TRP A 114 12.17 7.94 -3.02
CA TRP A 114 12.22 6.56 -3.49
C TRP A 114 13.49 6.24 -4.29
N SER A 115 13.77 4.95 -4.45
CA SER A 115 14.84 4.45 -5.32
C SER A 115 14.25 3.80 -6.56
N PHE A 116 14.91 3.88 -7.72
CA PHE A 116 14.46 3.23 -8.96
C PHE A 116 15.62 2.81 -9.87
N ASP A 117 15.42 1.73 -10.64
CA ASP A 117 16.42 1.21 -11.56
C ASP A 117 16.63 2.13 -12.78
N THR A 118 17.89 2.35 -13.14
CA THR A 118 18.31 3.10 -14.34
C THR A 118 18.89 2.20 -15.44
N GLY A 119 18.96 0.89 -15.20
CA GLY A 119 19.49 -0.11 -16.13
C GLY A 119 20.94 -0.52 -15.83
N GLY A 120 21.36 -1.69 -16.33
CA GLY A 120 22.73 -2.19 -16.15
C GLY A 120 23.10 -2.54 -14.70
N GLY A 121 22.11 -2.71 -13.81
CA GLY A 121 22.31 -2.93 -12.38
C GLY A 121 22.50 -1.65 -11.55
N ALA A 122 22.45 -0.47 -12.18
CA ALA A 122 22.51 0.81 -11.49
C ALA A 122 21.12 1.33 -11.12
N PHE A 123 21.01 2.02 -9.99
CA PHE A 123 19.79 2.65 -9.50
C PHE A 123 20.07 4.07 -8.97
N THR A 124 19.02 4.88 -8.91
CA THR A 124 19.05 6.25 -8.39
C THR A 124 18.14 6.36 -7.19
N MET A 125 18.56 7.12 -6.18
CA MET A 125 17.74 7.55 -5.04
C MET A 125 17.29 9.00 -5.28
N ARG A 126 15.98 9.24 -5.22
CA ARG A 126 15.36 10.51 -5.59
C ARG A 126 14.50 11.07 -4.46
N VAL A 127 14.54 12.38 -4.31
CA VAL A 127 13.47 13.16 -3.64
C VAL A 127 12.83 14.07 -4.67
N ALA A 128 11.51 13.99 -4.80
CA ALA A 128 10.76 14.88 -5.66
C ALA A 128 9.51 15.40 -4.96
N ARG A 129 9.13 16.63 -5.32
CA ARG A 129 7.83 17.19 -5.03
C ARG A 129 6.82 16.72 -6.06
N TRP A 130 5.61 16.43 -5.62
CA TRP A 130 4.47 16.05 -6.44
C TRP A 130 3.26 16.88 -6.06
N THR A 131 2.31 17.01 -6.97
CA THR A 131 0.96 17.50 -6.67
C THR A 131 0.02 16.30 -6.64
N VAL A 132 -0.70 16.13 -5.54
CA VAL A 132 -1.78 15.15 -5.43
C VAL A 132 -2.97 15.64 -6.25
N THR A 133 -3.50 14.78 -7.12
CA THR A 133 -4.72 15.08 -7.88
C THR A 133 -5.96 14.67 -7.11
N GLY A 134 -7.08 15.36 -7.35
CA GLY A 134 -8.32 15.20 -6.59
C GLY A 134 -8.37 16.15 -5.40
N THR A 135 -9.52 16.81 -5.21
CA THR A 135 -9.71 17.83 -4.16
C THR A 135 -10.00 17.19 -2.80
N ASP A 136 -11.11 16.46 -2.72
CA ASP A 136 -11.60 15.86 -1.46
C ASP A 136 -11.12 14.42 -1.30
N VAL A 137 -10.67 13.81 -2.40
CA VAL A 137 -10.26 12.40 -2.44
C VAL A 137 -9.01 12.29 -3.33
N PRO A 138 -7.80 12.01 -2.78
CA PRO A 138 -6.54 11.85 -3.51
C PRO A 138 -6.51 10.74 -4.58
N THR A 139 -6.59 11.05 -5.87
CA THR A 139 -6.76 10.07 -6.98
C THR A 139 -5.49 9.73 -7.74
N GLY A 140 -4.42 10.49 -7.57
CA GLY A 140 -3.21 10.35 -8.36
C GLY A 140 -2.14 11.36 -7.98
N LEU A 141 -1.02 11.32 -8.70
CA LEU A 141 0.11 12.24 -8.56
C LEU A 141 0.45 12.84 -9.93
N THR A 142 0.75 14.14 -9.96
CA THR A 142 1.20 14.89 -11.13
C THR A 142 2.32 15.85 -10.76
N ASP A 143 2.86 16.57 -11.75
CA ASP A 143 3.78 17.71 -11.58
C ASP A 143 5.05 17.38 -10.79
N GLU A 144 5.66 16.23 -11.09
CA GLU A 144 6.95 15.84 -10.50
C GLU A 144 7.99 16.96 -10.69
N ARG A 145 8.58 17.39 -9.57
CA ARG A 145 9.76 18.25 -9.55
C ARG A 145 10.85 17.62 -8.71
N VAL A 146 11.92 17.18 -9.36
CA VAL A 146 13.10 16.60 -8.71
C VAL A 146 13.82 17.65 -7.87
N LEU A 147 14.13 17.31 -6.61
CA LEU A 147 14.86 18.15 -5.65
C LEU A 147 16.26 17.59 -5.36
N VAL A 148 16.36 16.27 -5.28
CA VAL A 148 17.60 15.51 -5.06
C VAL A 148 17.57 14.27 -5.96
N ASP A 149 18.68 14.02 -6.65
CA ASP A 149 18.96 12.77 -7.37
C ASP A 149 20.38 12.35 -7.03
N LEU A 150 20.54 11.11 -6.54
CA LEU A 150 21.83 10.56 -6.13
C LEU A 150 22.01 9.14 -6.69
N PRO A 151 23.16 8.80 -7.26
CA PRO A 151 23.44 7.41 -7.62
C PRO A 151 23.50 6.55 -6.36
N GLY A 152 22.89 5.37 -6.44
CA GLY A 152 23.04 4.33 -5.43
C GLY A 152 24.32 3.54 -5.60
N PHE A 153 24.93 3.13 -4.48
CA PHE A 153 26.14 2.30 -4.48
C PHE A 153 25.90 0.93 -3.84
N HIS A 154 25.09 0.89 -2.79
CA HIS A 154 24.70 -0.31 -2.05
C HIS A 154 23.21 -0.25 -1.76
N ASN A 155 22.57 -1.42 -1.63
CA ASN A 155 21.12 -1.53 -1.43
C ASN A 155 20.69 -1.24 0.02
N VAL A 156 21.46 -0.39 0.72
CA VAL A 156 21.24 -0.01 2.12
C VAL A 156 21.63 1.45 2.34
N HIS A 157 21.16 2.03 3.44
CA HIS A 157 21.49 3.37 3.93
C HIS A 157 21.24 4.46 2.89
N GLY A 158 20.07 4.39 2.24
CA GLY A 158 19.62 5.39 1.29
C GLY A 158 18.99 6.61 1.93
N ILE A 159 17.96 7.17 1.29
CA ILE A 159 17.16 8.28 1.85
C ILE A 159 16.13 7.68 2.80
N THR A 160 16.06 8.18 4.03
CA THR A 160 15.29 7.51 5.09
C THR A 160 14.13 8.36 5.64
N GLY A 161 14.12 9.67 5.43
CA GLY A 161 13.15 10.55 6.08
C GLY A 161 12.97 11.89 5.38
N LEU A 162 11.72 12.36 5.36
CA LEU A 162 11.32 13.68 4.89
C LEU A 162 10.44 14.34 5.95
N VAL A 163 10.70 15.61 6.25
CA VAL A 163 9.83 16.41 7.13
C VAL A 163 9.73 17.83 6.58
N THR A 164 8.51 18.30 6.36
CA THR A 164 8.22 19.69 6.01
C THR A 164 8.18 20.54 7.27
N ALA A 165 8.82 21.71 7.24
CA ALA A 165 8.76 22.66 8.33
C ALA A 165 7.60 23.64 8.13
N PRO A 166 7.06 24.27 9.20
CA PRO A 166 5.94 25.21 9.11
C PRO A 166 6.19 26.42 8.19
N ASP A 167 7.45 26.79 7.94
CA ASP A 167 7.84 27.86 7.01
C ASP A 167 7.81 27.44 5.53
N GLY A 168 7.39 26.20 5.24
CA GLY A 168 7.29 25.63 3.90
C GLY A 168 8.57 24.94 3.42
N THR A 169 9.68 25.02 4.15
CA THR A 169 10.93 24.34 3.78
C THR A 169 10.85 22.82 4.02
N LEU A 170 11.81 22.08 3.47
CA LEU A 170 11.89 20.62 3.55
C LEU A 170 13.23 20.18 4.17
N TRP A 171 13.13 19.24 5.09
CA TRP A 171 14.25 18.53 5.69
C TRP A 171 14.35 17.12 5.09
N ILE A 172 15.58 16.65 4.85
CA ILE A 172 15.85 15.36 4.19
C ILE A 172 16.98 14.65 4.95
N SER A 173 16.79 13.37 5.29
CA SER A 173 17.85 12.52 5.85
C SER A 173 18.36 11.52 4.82
N ILE A 174 19.68 11.40 4.70
CA ILE A 174 20.34 10.55 3.71
C ILE A 174 21.50 9.81 4.39
N GLY A 175 21.53 8.48 4.28
CA GLY A 175 22.60 7.63 4.77
C GLY A 175 23.86 7.64 3.90
N ASP A 176 24.88 6.91 4.34
CA ASP A 176 26.22 6.89 3.74
C ASP A 176 26.30 6.14 2.41
N ALA A 177 25.26 5.34 2.10
CA ALA A 177 25.20 4.41 0.98
C ALA A 177 26.46 3.54 0.86
N ALA A 178 26.97 3.03 1.98
CA ALA A 178 28.15 2.18 2.04
C ALA A 178 27.80 0.71 2.36
N ASP A 179 28.74 -0.21 2.09
CA ASP A 179 28.57 -1.62 2.42
C ASP A 179 28.51 -1.83 3.95
N PHE A 180 27.39 -2.36 4.46
CA PHE A 180 27.23 -2.63 5.89
C PHE A 180 27.87 -3.94 6.36
N THR A 181 28.30 -4.83 5.45
CA THR A 181 28.79 -6.16 5.81
C THR A 181 30.28 -6.19 6.12
N ARG A 182 31.00 -5.10 5.78
CA ARG A 182 32.45 -4.98 5.93
C ARG A 182 32.85 -3.51 6.03
N MET A 183 34.09 -3.24 6.40
CA MET A 183 34.64 -1.90 6.31
C MET A 183 34.71 -1.46 4.84
N ASP A 184 34.00 -0.39 4.50
CA ASP A 184 33.96 0.24 3.19
C ASP A 184 34.40 1.71 3.30
N PRO A 185 35.60 2.08 2.82
CA PRO A 185 36.06 3.47 2.80
C PRO A 185 35.11 4.45 2.10
N GLY A 186 34.17 3.97 1.29
CA GLY A 186 33.06 4.76 0.73
C GLY A 186 32.23 5.49 1.79
N ALA A 187 32.14 4.96 3.01
CA ALA A 187 31.45 5.62 4.13
C ALA A 187 32.01 7.01 4.46
N LEU A 188 33.29 7.31 4.15
CA LEU A 188 33.90 8.64 4.36
C LEU A 188 33.19 9.77 3.59
N ARG A 189 32.32 9.46 2.62
CA ARG A 189 31.42 10.46 1.96
C ARG A 189 30.52 11.18 2.95
N SER A 190 30.20 10.56 4.10
CA SER A 190 29.47 11.18 5.21
C SER A 190 30.13 12.46 5.72
N LEU A 191 31.46 12.59 5.60
CA LEU A 191 32.24 13.75 6.04
C LEU A 191 32.43 14.81 4.94
N ASP A 192 32.32 14.41 3.67
CA ASP A 192 32.48 15.32 2.53
C ASP A 192 31.21 16.18 2.36
N LEU A 193 31.33 17.48 2.59
CA LEU A 193 30.22 18.43 2.48
C LEU A 193 29.76 18.69 1.04
N ASP A 194 30.56 18.33 0.03
CA ASP A 194 30.16 18.45 -1.37
C ASP A 194 29.42 17.21 -1.88
N GLN A 195 29.22 16.21 -1.01
CA GLN A 195 28.42 15.01 -1.27
C GLN A 195 27.25 14.91 -0.28
N LEU A 196 26.10 14.45 -0.76
CA LEU A 196 24.86 14.44 0.02
C LEU A 196 24.65 13.16 0.85
N TYR A 197 25.59 12.22 0.85
CA TYR A 197 25.54 10.99 1.64
C TYR A 197 25.91 11.26 3.10
N GLY A 198 25.24 10.60 4.05
CA GLY A 198 25.45 10.75 5.49
C GLY A 198 25.15 12.15 6.01
N LYS A 199 24.04 12.75 5.57
CA LYS A 199 23.65 14.15 5.84
C LYS A 199 22.21 14.29 6.33
N ILE A 200 21.98 15.35 7.10
CA ILE A 200 20.68 16.02 7.19
C ILE A 200 20.74 17.28 6.34
N LEU A 201 19.83 17.41 5.38
CA LEU A 201 19.69 18.55 4.50
C LEU A 201 18.52 19.43 4.93
N HIS A 202 18.62 20.74 4.69
CA HIS A 202 17.52 21.69 4.84
C HIS A 202 17.42 22.54 3.57
N VAL A 203 16.32 22.39 2.85
CA VAL A 203 16.15 22.93 1.50
C VAL A 203 14.82 23.67 1.34
N THR A 204 14.77 24.57 0.37
CA THR A 204 13.53 25.22 -0.07
C THR A 204 12.59 24.21 -0.75
N PRO A 205 11.30 24.53 -0.95
CA PRO A 205 10.36 23.70 -1.72
C PRO A 205 10.83 23.29 -3.13
N ASP A 206 11.81 24.02 -3.66
CA ASP A 206 12.37 23.85 -5.00
C ASP A 206 13.78 23.21 -4.99
N GLY A 207 14.27 22.79 -3.81
CA GLY A 207 15.47 21.97 -3.67
C GLY A 207 16.80 22.73 -3.55
N ALA A 208 16.76 24.06 -3.40
CA ALA A 208 17.94 24.87 -3.09
C ALA A 208 18.21 24.88 -1.58
N GLY A 209 19.46 25.08 -1.17
CA GLY A 209 19.79 25.31 0.23
C GLY A 209 19.11 26.56 0.78
N VAL A 210 18.74 26.55 2.06
CA VAL A 210 18.19 27.73 2.71
C VAL A 210 19.30 28.67 3.20
N PRO A 211 19.09 30.00 3.22
CA PRO A 211 20.11 30.95 3.69
C PRO A 211 20.61 30.74 5.13
N GLY A 212 19.82 30.06 5.96
CA GLY A 212 20.19 29.71 7.35
C GLY A 212 21.13 28.51 7.48
N ASN A 213 21.45 27.81 6.38
CA ASN A 213 22.34 26.66 6.45
C ASN A 213 23.79 27.08 6.77
N PRO A 214 24.52 26.31 7.59
CA PRO A 214 25.88 26.64 8.01
C PRO A 214 26.87 26.82 6.85
N TYR A 215 26.63 26.09 5.76
CA TYR A 215 27.53 26.06 4.60
C TYR A 215 26.89 26.70 3.35
N TYR A 216 25.84 27.50 3.54
CA TYR A 216 25.13 28.18 2.46
C TYR A 216 26.03 29.17 1.71
N SER A 217 25.90 29.18 0.38
CA SER A 217 26.43 30.24 -0.47
C SER A 217 25.32 30.87 -1.30
N ALA A 218 25.10 32.18 -1.13
CA ALA A 218 24.14 32.94 -1.93
C ALA A 218 24.50 32.95 -3.43
N ALA A 219 25.78 32.80 -3.77
CA ALA A 219 26.24 32.69 -5.15
C ALA A 219 25.96 31.31 -5.78
N ALA A 220 25.74 30.28 -4.95
CA ALA A 220 25.51 28.91 -5.39
C ALA A 220 24.48 28.20 -4.48
N PRO A 221 23.23 28.69 -4.39
CA PRO A 221 22.24 28.14 -3.47
C PRO A 221 21.85 26.69 -3.83
N GLY A 222 22.05 26.27 -5.08
CA GLY A 222 21.80 24.90 -5.52
C GLY A 222 22.95 23.91 -5.30
N ALA A 223 24.14 24.37 -4.86
CA ALA A 223 25.28 23.48 -4.61
C ALA A 223 24.99 22.50 -3.47
N ASN A 224 25.53 21.28 -3.54
CA ASN A 224 25.33 20.25 -2.51
C ASN A 224 25.62 20.79 -1.10
N ARG A 225 26.78 21.41 -0.93
CA ARG A 225 27.20 22.03 0.33
C ARG A 225 26.20 23.06 0.85
N SER A 226 25.59 23.87 -0.01
CA SER A 226 24.57 24.85 0.41
C SER A 226 23.32 24.20 1.01
N LYS A 227 23.03 22.93 0.68
CA LYS A 227 21.88 22.17 1.20
C LYS A 227 22.15 21.51 2.56
N VAL A 228 23.43 21.32 2.92
CA VAL A 228 23.82 20.57 4.12
C VAL A 228 23.56 21.39 5.38
N PHE A 229 22.80 20.81 6.30
CA PHE A 229 22.59 21.37 7.64
C PHE A 229 23.52 20.71 8.67
N SER A 230 23.69 19.39 8.61
CA SER A 230 24.65 18.62 9.41
C SER A 230 25.14 17.38 8.67
N SER A 231 26.22 16.78 9.16
CA SER A 231 26.93 15.68 8.48
C SER A 231 27.41 14.58 9.42
N GLY A 232 27.98 13.53 8.85
CA GLY A 232 28.65 12.48 9.61
C GLY A 232 27.71 11.42 10.16
N TYR A 233 26.61 11.12 9.47
CA TYR A 233 25.69 10.04 9.85
C TYR A 233 25.96 8.76 9.05
N ARG A 234 25.61 7.61 9.62
CA ARG A 234 25.62 6.32 8.91
C ARG A 234 24.32 6.09 8.17
N SER A 235 23.23 5.99 8.92
CA SER A 235 21.88 5.72 8.46
C SER A 235 20.93 6.47 9.38
N PRO A 236 20.73 7.79 9.15
CA PRO A 236 19.86 8.64 9.96
C PRO A 236 18.38 8.24 9.77
N PHE A 237 17.98 7.12 10.36
CA PHE A 237 16.71 6.43 10.19
C PHE A 237 15.59 7.14 10.94
N ARG A 238 14.85 7.93 10.16
CA ARG A 238 13.78 8.85 10.59
C ARG A 238 14.29 9.99 11.45
N PHE A 239 13.48 11.04 11.48
CA PHE A 239 13.62 12.18 12.37
C PHE A 239 12.29 12.92 12.46
N SER A 240 12.13 13.73 13.49
CA SER A 240 11.07 14.73 13.60
C SER A 240 11.67 16.09 13.95
N LEU A 241 10.92 17.17 13.74
CA LEU A 241 11.31 18.50 14.22
C LEU A 241 10.78 18.66 15.64
N ASP A 242 11.65 18.93 16.62
CA ASP A 242 11.19 19.31 17.96
C ASP A 242 10.50 20.68 17.86
N PRO A 243 9.22 20.80 18.27
CA PRO A 243 8.45 22.04 18.09
C PRO A 243 8.92 23.20 18.97
N ARG A 244 9.70 22.94 20.03
CA ARG A 244 10.28 23.94 20.94
C ARG A 244 11.60 24.47 20.37
N LEU A 245 12.41 23.60 19.77
CA LEU A 245 13.73 23.92 19.22
C LEU A 245 13.68 24.39 17.76
N GLY A 246 12.70 23.90 16.99
CA GLY A 246 12.69 24.02 15.54
C GLY A 246 13.80 23.24 14.84
N LEU A 247 14.39 22.24 15.52
CA LEU A 247 15.54 21.46 15.06
C LEU A 247 15.18 19.98 14.90
N PRO A 248 15.82 19.26 13.96
CA PRO A 248 15.65 17.82 13.84
C PRO A 248 16.15 17.06 15.07
N VAL A 249 15.43 16.01 15.44
CA VAL A 249 15.86 14.96 16.37
C VAL A 249 15.85 13.66 15.60
N VAL A 250 17.03 13.09 15.41
CA VAL A 250 17.28 11.98 14.47
C VAL A 250 17.71 10.75 15.22
N GLY A 251 17.35 9.58 14.70
CA GLY A 251 17.91 8.31 15.11
C GLY A 251 18.96 7.91 14.07
N ASP A 252 20.17 7.58 14.48
CA ASP A 252 21.22 7.10 13.58
C ASP A 252 21.52 5.63 13.87
N VAL A 253 21.23 4.79 12.88
CA VAL A 253 21.48 3.35 12.97
C VAL A 253 22.96 3.09 12.75
N GLY A 254 23.66 2.73 13.83
CA GLY A 254 25.09 2.41 13.79
C GLY A 254 25.39 1.07 13.12
N TRP A 255 26.66 0.67 13.12
CA TRP A 255 27.14 -0.46 12.34
C TRP A 255 26.99 -1.80 13.04
N ASN A 256 27.60 -1.95 14.21
CA ASN A 256 27.60 -3.22 14.96
C ASN A 256 27.47 -3.03 16.47
N THR A 257 27.59 -1.81 16.98
CA THR A 257 27.78 -1.58 18.40
C THR A 257 26.71 -0.68 18.99
N TRP A 258 26.37 0.43 18.31
CA TRP A 258 25.56 1.48 18.90
C TRP A 258 24.38 1.87 18.03
N GLU A 259 23.24 2.06 18.68
CA GLU A 259 22.11 2.83 18.17
C GLU A 259 22.10 4.20 18.84
N GLU A 260 21.78 5.25 18.08
CA GLU A 260 21.97 6.63 18.51
C GLU A 260 20.71 7.47 18.35
N VAL A 261 20.50 8.41 19.27
CA VAL A 261 19.56 9.52 19.07
C VAL A 261 20.31 10.83 19.24
N ASP A 262 20.13 11.75 18.29
CA ASP A 262 20.83 13.01 18.21
C ASP A 262 19.85 14.19 18.10
N VAL A 263 20.19 15.30 18.77
CA VAL A 263 19.58 16.60 18.50
C VAL A 263 20.48 17.32 17.49
N VAL A 264 19.96 17.52 16.28
CA VAL A 264 20.73 18.00 15.14
C VAL A 264 20.95 19.51 15.24
N ARG A 265 22.22 19.91 15.26
CA ARG A 265 22.62 21.33 15.30
C ARG A 265 23.18 21.80 13.96
N PRO A 266 23.05 23.10 13.64
CA PRO A 266 23.66 23.66 12.45
C PRO A 266 25.18 23.41 12.46
N GLY A 267 25.68 22.70 11.45
CA GLY A 267 27.09 22.43 11.24
C GLY A 267 27.65 21.29 12.07
N ALA A 268 26.81 20.60 12.85
CA ALA A 268 27.21 19.43 13.61
C ALA A 268 27.78 18.34 12.68
N ASN A 269 28.75 17.62 13.21
CA ASN A 269 29.37 16.48 12.55
C ASN A 269 29.40 15.28 13.51
N HIS A 270 28.54 14.30 13.26
CA HIS A 270 28.42 13.06 14.05
C HIS A 270 29.53 12.06 13.73
N ALA A 271 30.43 12.45 12.82
CA ALA A 271 31.74 11.85 12.61
C ALA A 271 31.76 10.36 12.22
N TRP A 272 30.63 9.74 11.87
CA TRP A 272 30.62 8.49 11.13
C TRP A 272 31.45 8.66 9.84
N PRO A 273 32.28 7.68 9.42
CA PRO A 273 32.50 6.36 10.03
C PRO A 273 33.62 6.32 11.08
N CYS A 274 34.22 7.46 11.41
CA CYS A 274 35.34 7.53 12.35
C CYS A 274 34.92 7.27 13.80
N TRP A 275 33.67 7.59 14.12
CA TRP A 275 33.03 7.34 15.40
C TRP A 275 31.71 6.60 15.19
N GLU A 276 31.37 5.73 16.14
CA GLU A 276 30.10 5.05 16.29
C GLU A 276 29.67 5.31 17.74
N GLY A 277 28.61 6.10 17.91
CA GLY A 277 28.20 6.69 19.16
C GLY A 277 29.31 7.55 19.75
N ASN A 278 29.78 7.15 20.93
CA ASN A 278 30.86 7.83 21.64
C ASN A 278 32.21 7.10 21.56
N ALA A 279 32.32 6.08 20.71
CA ALA A 279 33.51 5.27 20.58
C ALA A 279 34.16 5.43 19.20
N PRO A 280 35.50 5.46 19.10
CA PRO A 280 36.18 5.34 17.81
C PRO A 280 35.81 4.01 17.15
N THR A 281 35.32 4.06 15.91
CA THR A 281 34.85 2.85 15.21
C THR A 281 36.04 1.96 14.87
N PRO A 282 36.06 0.69 15.30
CA PRO A 282 37.13 -0.23 14.95
C PRO A 282 37.30 -0.37 13.42
N GLY A 283 38.55 -0.35 12.95
CA GLY A 283 38.88 -0.37 11.52
C GLY A 283 38.83 1.01 10.87
N TYR A 284 37.69 1.72 10.96
CA TYR A 284 37.52 3.03 10.31
C TYR A 284 38.32 4.15 10.97
N SER A 285 38.37 4.23 12.30
CA SER A 285 39.06 5.30 13.03
C SER A 285 40.56 5.43 12.71
N GLY A 286 41.18 4.37 12.18
CA GLY A 286 42.57 4.36 11.72
C GLY A 286 42.79 4.86 10.28
N LEU A 287 41.72 5.15 9.53
CA LEU A 287 41.84 5.64 8.15
C LEU A 287 42.41 7.07 8.12
N PRO A 288 43.19 7.44 7.09
CA PRO A 288 43.71 8.80 6.95
C PRO A 288 42.61 9.88 6.94
N GLY A 289 41.43 9.56 6.40
CA GLY A 289 40.26 10.45 6.39
C GLY A 289 39.65 10.72 7.76
N CYS A 290 40.01 9.94 8.78
CA CYS A 290 39.55 10.10 10.17
C CYS A 290 40.52 10.89 11.06
N ALA A 291 41.71 11.23 10.54
CA ALA A 291 42.70 11.97 11.32
C ALA A 291 42.17 13.36 11.72
N GLY A 292 42.02 13.58 13.04
CA GLY A 292 41.56 14.85 13.59
C GLY A 292 40.06 15.13 13.45
N VAL A 293 39.26 14.15 13.03
CA VAL A 293 37.80 14.29 12.96
C VAL A 293 37.23 14.30 14.38
N VAL A 294 36.59 15.43 14.74
CA VAL A 294 35.94 15.64 16.04
C VAL A 294 34.52 15.12 15.99
N ASN A 295 34.14 14.31 16.98
CA ASN A 295 32.80 13.78 17.13
C ASN A 295 31.84 14.79 17.78
N THR A 296 30.59 14.80 17.31
CA THR A 296 29.45 15.40 18.02
C THR A 296 28.68 14.26 18.68
N PRO A 297 28.75 14.12 20.01
CA PRO A 297 28.11 13.02 20.73
C PRO A 297 26.58 12.95 20.54
N PRO A 298 25.99 11.76 20.50
CA PRO A 298 24.55 11.60 20.61
C PRO A 298 24.04 11.97 22.00
N ILE A 299 22.78 12.39 22.08
CA ILE A 299 22.13 12.69 23.37
C ILE A 299 21.88 11.42 24.18
N THR A 300 21.69 10.29 23.49
CA THR A 300 21.68 8.96 24.08
C THR A 300 22.15 7.92 23.06
N ALA A 301 22.83 6.89 23.54
CA ALA A 301 23.19 5.72 22.74
C ALA A 301 22.92 4.44 23.55
N TYR A 302 22.59 3.35 22.85
CA TYR A 302 22.36 2.03 23.44
C TYR A 302 22.94 0.93 22.56
N HIS A 303 23.22 -0.22 23.18
CA HIS A 303 24.05 -1.25 22.54
C HIS A 303 23.22 -2.16 21.63
N HIS A 304 23.86 -2.66 20.56
CA HIS A 304 23.33 -3.72 19.71
C HIS A 304 23.07 -5.02 20.48
N GLY A 305 21.93 -5.65 20.23
CA GLY A 305 21.62 -6.95 20.82
C GLY A 305 20.16 -7.16 21.14
N SER A 306 19.90 -8.16 21.98
CA SER A 306 18.55 -8.62 22.33
C SER A 306 18.25 -8.52 23.82
N GLY A 307 19.16 -7.93 24.60
CA GLY A 307 18.99 -7.64 26.01
C GLY A 307 17.86 -6.66 26.27
N VAL A 308 17.54 -6.48 27.55
CA VAL A 308 16.41 -5.65 27.98
C VAL A 308 16.56 -4.20 27.52
N ASP A 309 17.77 -3.64 27.59
CA ASP A 309 18.09 -2.25 27.20
C ASP A 309 18.83 -2.14 25.85
N GLU A 310 18.82 -3.21 25.04
CA GLU A 310 19.49 -3.27 23.73
C GLU A 310 18.47 -3.18 22.58
N GLY A 311 18.94 -2.78 21.40
CA GLY A 311 18.18 -2.73 20.14
C GLY A 311 19.10 -2.73 18.92
N ASN A 312 18.57 -2.80 17.69
CA ASN A 312 19.36 -3.01 16.46
C ASN A 312 18.88 -2.19 15.25
N SER A 313 17.93 -1.29 15.45
CA SER A 313 17.50 -0.32 14.45
C SER A 313 16.67 0.78 15.11
N VAL A 314 17.34 1.82 15.60
CA VAL A 314 16.67 2.98 16.16
C VAL A 314 15.78 3.65 15.13
N THR A 315 14.52 3.84 15.49
CA THR A 315 13.57 4.67 14.76
C THR A 315 13.35 5.93 15.56
N ALA A 316 13.84 7.07 15.05
CA ALA A 316 13.53 8.36 15.67
C ALA A 316 12.01 8.56 15.72
N GLY A 317 11.49 8.97 16.87
CA GLY A 317 10.07 9.22 17.02
C GLY A 317 9.75 10.70 17.13
N ILE A 318 8.96 11.07 18.14
CA ILE A 318 8.24 12.33 18.20
C ILE A 318 8.08 12.82 19.64
N VAL A 319 8.10 14.14 19.82
CA VAL A 319 7.78 14.77 21.11
C VAL A 319 6.26 14.74 21.30
N TYR A 320 5.80 14.16 22.41
CA TYR A 320 4.40 14.20 22.79
C TYR A 320 4.01 15.61 23.22
N SER A 321 3.13 16.24 22.45
CA SER A 321 2.59 17.57 22.70
C SER A 321 1.10 17.57 23.06
N GLY A 322 0.50 16.40 23.21
CA GLY A 322 -0.92 16.24 23.55
C GLY A 322 -1.22 16.44 25.04
N SER A 323 -2.48 16.19 25.39
CA SER A 323 -2.96 16.22 26.77
C SER A 323 -3.72 14.98 27.22
N SER A 324 -3.90 14.01 26.32
CA SER A 324 -4.54 12.72 26.59
C SER A 324 -3.74 11.83 27.54
N TYR A 325 -2.40 11.88 27.51
CA TYR A 325 -1.53 11.03 28.32
C TYR A 325 -1.26 11.67 29.68
N PRO A 326 -0.82 10.89 30.69
CA PRO A 326 -0.41 11.42 31.99
C PRO A 326 0.63 12.54 31.88
N ASP A 327 0.62 13.44 32.86
CA ASP A 327 1.45 14.65 32.86
C ASP A 327 2.95 14.36 32.70
N GLU A 328 3.43 13.20 33.14
CA GLU A 328 4.82 12.76 33.02
C GLU A 328 5.31 12.52 31.58
N TYR A 329 4.38 12.32 30.63
CA TYR A 329 4.68 12.15 29.21
C TYR A 329 4.67 13.48 28.44
N ARG A 330 4.16 14.57 29.04
CA ARG A 330 4.12 15.88 28.37
C ARG A 330 5.53 16.39 28.06
N GLY A 331 5.82 16.59 26.77
CA GLY A 331 7.13 16.99 26.31
C GLY A 331 8.18 15.86 26.30
N ALA A 332 7.77 14.61 26.55
CA ALA A 332 8.64 13.44 26.37
C ALA A 332 8.78 13.11 24.88
N PHE A 333 10.00 12.79 24.48
CA PHE A 333 10.33 12.26 23.17
C PHE A 333 10.21 10.74 23.20
N PHE A 334 9.25 10.23 22.43
CA PHE A 334 9.08 8.81 22.19
C PHE A 334 9.97 8.41 21.03
N PHE A 335 10.71 7.31 21.16
CA PHE A 335 11.49 6.74 20.06
C PHE A 335 11.46 5.22 20.15
N GLY A 336 11.62 4.56 19.01
CA GLY A 336 11.43 3.12 18.92
C GLY A 336 12.64 2.37 18.41
N ASP A 337 12.52 1.04 18.44
CA ASP A 337 13.40 0.12 17.74
C ASP A 337 12.54 -0.99 17.12
N TYR A 338 12.56 -1.10 15.79
CA TYR A 338 11.63 -2.00 15.10
C TYR A 338 12.03 -3.47 15.23
N VAL A 339 13.33 -3.75 15.36
CA VAL A 339 13.86 -5.13 15.44
C VAL A 339 13.51 -5.76 16.79
N THR A 340 13.67 -5.00 17.87
CA THR A 340 13.40 -5.45 19.25
C THR A 340 11.98 -5.14 19.73
N GLN A 341 11.20 -4.41 18.94
CA GLN A 341 9.78 -4.10 19.18
C GLN A 341 9.56 -3.34 20.49
N LYS A 342 10.33 -2.26 20.66
CA LYS A 342 10.35 -1.46 21.88
C LYS A 342 10.11 0.02 21.57
N ILE A 343 9.51 0.72 22.52
CA ILE A 343 9.48 2.18 22.57
C ILE A 343 10.03 2.64 23.92
N TRP A 344 10.90 3.66 23.87
CA TRP A 344 11.40 4.37 25.04
C TRP A 344 10.88 5.80 25.05
N THR A 345 10.87 6.38 26.24
CA THR A 345 10.62 7.81 26.40
C THR A 345 11.80 8.48 27.07
N MET A 346 12.14 9.70 26.62
CA MET A 346 13.16 10.53 27.26
C MET A 346 12.76 12.00 27.21
N THR A 347 13.36 12.84 28.04
CA THR A 347 13.17 14.29 27.95
C THR A 347 14.50 15.00 27.84
N TYR A 348 14.52 16.13 27.14
CA TYR A 348 15.67 17.02 27.04
C TYR A 348 15.22 18.49 27.13
N ASP A 349 16.15 19.34 27.56
CA ASP A 349 15.91 20.77 27.75
C ASP A 349 15.94 21.54 26.42
N SER A 350 15.73 22.86 26.50
CA SER A 350 15.77 23.77 25.34
C SER A 350 17.18 23.93 24.72
N GLN A 351 18.19 23.30 25.31
CA GLN A 351 19.54 23.18 24.76
C GLN A 351 19.80 21.76 24.22
N GLY A 352 18.77 20.91 24.10
CA GLY A 352 18.92 19.53 23.64
C GLY A 352 19.75 18.66 24.58
N ARG A 353 19.91 19.05 25.85
CA ARG A 353 20.61 18.25 26.85
C ARG A 353 19.62 17.33 27.55
N LEU A 354 19.99 16.06 27.69
CA LEU A 354 19.16 15.05 28.34
C LEU A 354 18.80 15.48 29.78
N VAL A 355 17.51 15.45 30.09
CA VAL A 355 16.92 15.77 31.41
C VAL A 355 16.43 14.50 32.07
N ARG A 356 15.65 13.67 31.35
CA ARG A 356 15.28 12.31 31.73
C ARG A 356 15.87 11.36 30.71
N ALA A 357 16.74 10.47 31.16
CA ALA A 357 17.26 9.40 30.31
C ALA A 357 16.17 8.40 29.95
N PRO A 358 16.32 7.66 28.83
CA PRO A 358 15.43 6.54 28.51
C PRO A 358 15.25 5.59 29.69
N GLU A 359 14.01 5.19 29.98
CA GLU A 359 13.73 4.20 31.03
C GLU A 359 14.46 2.88 30.76
N ARG A 360 14.98 2.25 31.81
CA ARG A 360 15.69 0.96 31.79
C ARG A 360 15.18 0.09 32.95
N PRO A 361 14.32 -0.92 32.70
CA PRO A 361 13.89 -1.43 31.39
C PRO A 361 12.91 -0.50 30.65
N PRO A 362 12.78 -0.63 29.31
CA PRO A 362 11.70 0.02 28.55
C PRO A 362 10.32 -0.49 28.98
N GLU A 363 9.34 0.42 29.02
CA GLU A 363 7.99 0.10 29.48
C GLU A 363 7.01 -0.29 28.36
N PHE A 364 7.32 0.08 27.11
CA PHE A 364 6.56 -0.29 25.92
C PHE A 364 7.30 -1.39 25.17
N ILE A 365 6.88 -2.65 25.32
CA ILE A 365 7.53 -3.81 24.70
C ILE A 365 6.52 -4.71 23.98
N GLY A 366 6.97 -5.39 22.92
CA GLY A 366 6.09 -6.22 22.09
C GLY A 366 5.10 -5.37 21.27
N ILE A 367 5.47 -4.13 20.95
CA ILE A 367 4.59 -3.14 20.30
C ILE A 367 4.53 -3.30 18.76
N GLY A 368 5.21 -4.28 18.17
CA GLY A 368 5.39 -4.38 16.71
C GLY A 368 6.65 -3.65 16.25
N GLY A 369 6.79 -3.42 14.94
CA GLY A 369 7.98 -2.83 14.33
C GLY A 369 7.80 -1.37 13.93
N PRO A 370 7.97 -0.38 14.83
CA PRO A 370 7.79 1.03 14.52
C PRO A 370 8.87 1.55 13.56
N VAL A 371 8.46 2.01 12.37
CA VAL A 371 9.37 2.59 11.36
C VAL A 371 9.08 4.06 11.02
N LYS A 372 8.03 4.64 11.60
CA LYS A 372 7.67 6.06 11.50
C LYS A 372 6.73 6.43 12.63
N PHE A 373 6.88 7.61 13.23
CA PHE A 373 5.94 8.17 14.20
C PHE A 373 5.26 9.45 13.66
N ALA A 374 4.03 9.68 14.06
CA ALA A 374 3.27 10.92 13.91
C ALA A 374 2.33 11.11 15.11
N ALA A 375 1.65 12.26 15.18
CA ALA A 375 0.61 12.51 16.16
C ALA A 375 -0.77 12.55 15.47
N ALA A 376 -1.76 11.90 16.06
CA ALA A 376 -3.15 12.10 15.71
C ALA A 376 -3.63 13.50 16.14
N ALA A 377 -4.82 13.92 15.69
CA ALA A 377 -5.35 15.26 15.99
C ALA A 377 -5.46 15.60 17.48
N ASN A 378 -5.70 14.59 18.34
CA ASN A 378 -5.76 14.75 19.80
C ASN A 378 -4.37 14.70 20.48
N GLY A 379 -3.31 14.52 19.71
CA GLY A 379 -1.93 14.41 20.19
C GLY A 379 -1.46 12.99 20.49
N ASP A 380 -2.33 11.97 20.38
CA ASP A 380 -1.91 10.57 20.58
C ASP A 380 -0.80 10.19 19.59
N ILE A 381 0.18 9.44 20.08
CA ILE A 381 1.26 8.89 19.27
C ILE A 381 0.73 7.76 18.40
N VAL A 382 0.96 7.87 17.10
CA VAL A 382 0.67 6.86 16.10
C VAL A 382 1.96 6.49 15.40
N TYR A 383 2.16 5.21 15.12
CA TYR A 383 3.33 4.76 14.36
C TYR A 383 2.96 3.76 13.27
N ALA A 384 3.79 3.72 12.23
CA ALA A 384 3.77 2.68 11.22
C ALA A 384 4.42 1.42 11.76
N ASP A 385 3.64 0.34 11.90
CA ASP A 385 4.15 -0.99 12.22
C ASP A 385 4.48 -1.75 10.93
N ILE A 386 5.76 -1.86 10.62
CA ILE A 386 6.21 -2.55 9.41
C ILE A 386 5.85 -4.04 9.44
N HIS A 387 5.82 -4.69 10.60
CA HIS A 387 5.57 -6.14 10.67
C HIS A 387 4.14 -6.50 10.24
N THR A 388 3.15 -5.71 10.66
CA THR A 388 1.74 -5.96 10.31
C THR A 388 1.30 -5.21 9.06
N GLY A 389 1.95 -4.10 8.73
CA GLY A 389 1.48 -3.15 7.74
C GLY A 389 0.36 -2.25 8.26
N ASN A 390 0.03 -2.28 9.55
CA ASN A 390 -0.97 -1.40 10.16
C ASN A 390 -0.32 -0.13 10.72
N LEU A 391 -1.13 0.93 10.83
CA LEU A 391 -0.83 1.99 11.77
C LEU A 391 -1.24 1.54 13.17
N ARG A 392 -0.46 1.86 14.18
CA ARG A 392 -0.80 1.57 15.57
C ARG A 392 -0.82 2.84 16.39
N ARG A 393 -1.92 3.08 17.08
CA ARG A 393 -2.15 4.24 17.93
C ARG A 393 -2.01 3.85 19.40
N LEU A 394 -1.11 4.52 20.10
CA LEU A 394 -1.07 4.51 21.56
C LEU A 394 -2.17 5.43 22.06
N SER A 395 -3.18 4.88 22.72
CA SER A 395 -4.27 5.65 23.30
C SER A 395 -4.23 5.57 24.82
N TYR A 396 -4.50 6.70 25.46
CA TYR A 396 -4.72 6.80 26.89
C TYR A 396 -6.12 7.40 27.08
N PRO A 397 -7.16 6.57 27.29
CA PRO A 397 -8.54 7.03 27.29
C PRO A 397 -8.85 8.07 28.38
N GLY A 398 -8.12 8.12 29.49
CA GLY A 398 -8.29 9.13 30.55
C GLY A 398 -9.63 9.03 31.31
N THR A 399 -9.58 9.37 32.60
CA THR A 399 -10.57 9.04 33.66
C THR A 399 -11.11 7.62 33.57
N ASN A 400 -10.35 6.74 34.20
CA ASN A 400 -10.89 5.53 34.81
C ASN A 400 -12.26 5.81 35.43
N ALA A 401 -13.29 5.14 34.92
CA ALA A 401 -14.62 5.22 35.47
C ALA A 401 -14.60 4.66 36.91
N GLU A 402 -15.41 5.24 37.81
CA GLU A 402 -15.57 4.61 39.12
C GLU A 402 -16.23 3.24 38.95
N PRO A 403 -15.66 2.18 39.52
CA PRO A 403 -16.22 0.85 39.39
C PRO A 403 -17.53 0.78 40.17
N VAL A 404 -18.51 0.05 39.64
CA VAL A 404 -19.82 -0.10 40.29
C VAL A 404 -19.76 -1.26 41.27
N ALA A 405 -19.83 -0.93 42.57
CA ALA A 405 -19.92 -1.92 43.64
C ALA A 405 -21.32 -2.55 43.70
N VAL A 406 -21.37 -3.88 43.61
CA VAL A 406 -22.60 -4.67 43.80
C VAL A 406 -22.33 -5.71 44.88
N ALA A 407 -23.13 -5.69 45.94
CA ALA A 407 -22.95 -6.52 47.11
C ALA A 407 -24.23 -7.31 47.44
N SER A 408 -24.05 -8.53 47.93
CA SER A 408 -25.12 -9.34 48.52
C SER A 408 -24.64 -10.04 49.80
N SER A 409 -25.57 -10.44 50.66
CA SER A 409 -25.29 -11.16 51.90
C SER A 409 -26.23 -12.34 52.11
N GLU A 410 -25.73 -13.38 52.76
CA GLU A 410 -26.49 -14.53 53.23
C GLU A 410 -26.18 -14.78 54.71
N THR A 411 -27.20 -14.74 55.58
CA THR A 411 -27.04 -14.87 57.03
C THR A 411 -27.51 -16.23 57.54
N ASN A 412 -26.66 -16.90 58.33
CA ASN A 412 -27.04 -18.02 59.19
C ASN A 412 -27.17 -17.50 60.63
N PRO A 413 -28.40 -17.35 61.16
CA PRO A 413 -28.62 -16.74 62.48
C PRO A 413 -28.29 -17.65 63.66
N GLU A 414 -28.28 -18.97 63.48
CA GLU A 414 -27.89 -19.93 64.54
C GLU A 414 -26.43 -19.73 64.95
N THR A 415 -25.58 -19.46 63.96
CA THR A 415 -24.14 -19.22 64.13
C THR A 415 -23.77 -17.74 64.08
N ARG A 416 -24.73 -16.87 63.75
CA ARG A 416 -24.54 -15.43 63.51
C ARG A 416 -23.46 -15.15 62.47
N THR A 417 -23.32 -16.05 61.49
CA THR A 417 -22.31 -15.98 60.43
C THR A 417 -22.96 -15.49 59.14
N VAL A 418 -22.33 -14.50 58.51
CA VAL A 418 -22.79 -13.86 57.28
C VAL A 418 -21.77 -14.09 56.19
N THR A 419 -22.23 -14.59 55.05
CA THR A 419 -21.44 -14.70 53.82
C THR A 419 -21.72 -13.47 52.97
N PHE A 420 -20.70 -12.71 52.62
CA PHE A 420 -20.79 -11.56 51.72
C PHE A 420 -20.22 -11.93 50.35
N ASP A 421 -20.89 -11.49 49.28
CA ASP A 421 -20.46 -11.72 47.90
C ASP A 421 -20.55 -10.42 47.08
N GLY A 422 -19.40 -9.99 46.57
CA GLY A 422 -19.20 -8.80 45.75
C GLY A 422 -19.04 -9.11 44.27
N GLY A 423 -19.13 -10.39 43.85
CA GLY A 423 -18.84 -10.85 42.50
C GLY A 423 -19.71 -10.27 41.39
N GLY A 424 -20.79 -9.55 41.73
CA GLY A 424 -21.59 -8.77 40.78
C GLY A 424 -21.02 -7.39 40.44
N SER A 425 -19.94 -6.95 41.09
CA SER A 425 -19.32 -5.64 40.83
C SER A 425 -18.60 -5.64 39.48
N TYR A 426 -18.60 -4.51 38.79
CA TYR A 426 -17.99 -4.38 37.46
C TYR A 426 -17.43 -2.97 37.23
N ASP A 427 -16.57 -2.84 36.23
CA ASP A 427 -15.99 -1.58 35.80
C ASP A 427 -16.39 -1.26 34.35
N PHE A 428 -16.56 0.03 34.03
CA PHE A 428 -16.95 0.46 32.68
C PHE A 428 -15.83 0.37 31.65
N ASP A 429 -14.59 0.40 32.11
CA ASP A 429 -13.40 0.32 31.28
C ASP A 429 -12.87 -1.13 31.18
N GLY A 430 -13.55 -2.08 31.83
CA GLY A 430 -13.21 -3.50 31.84
C GLY A 430 -12.05 -3.85 32.78
N ASP A 431 -11.69 -2.95 33.70
CA ASP A 431 -10.55 -3.15 34.58
C ASP A 431 -10.81 -4.23 35.67
N PRO A 432 -9.81 -5.06 36.02
CA PRO A 432 -9.91 -5.98 37.14
C PRO A 432 -10.10 -5.24 38.48
N LEU A 433 -10.99 -5.75 39.32
CA LEU A 433 -11.35 -5.14 40.61
C LEU A 433 -10.69 -5.82 41.82
N THR A 434 -10.38 -5.01 42.82
CA THR A 434 -10.04 -5.44 44.19
C THR A 434 -11.22 -5.15 45.12
N TYR A 435 -11.37 -5.95 46.18
CA TYR A 435 -12.57 -5.97 47.04
C TYR A 435 -12.19 -5.82 48.50
N HIS A 436 -12.75 -4.81 49.18
CA HIS A 436 -12.58 -4.58 50.61
C HIS A 436 -13.95 -4.49 51.30
N TRP A 437 -14.12 -5.28 52.36
CA TRP A 437 -15.31 -5.33 53.19
C TRP A 437 -15.02 -4.78 54.58
N ASP A 438 -15.76 -3.75 54.98
CA ASP A 438 -15.88 -3.33 56.38
C ASP A 438 -17.19 -3.89 56.93
N PHE A 439 -17.14 -4.68 58.00
CA PHE A 439 -18.34 -5.37 58.52
C PHE A 439 -19.18 -4.52 59.47
N GLY A 440 -18.72 -3.30 59.81
CA GLY A 440 -19.44 -2.37 60.70
C GLY A 440 -19.35 -2.69 62.19
N ASP A 441 -18.55 -3.69 62.59
CA ASP A 441 -18.25 -4.05 63.99
C ASP A 441 -16.80 -3.79 64.39
N GLY A 442 -16.06 -3.05 63.55
CA GLY A 442 -14.64 -2.74 63.73
C GLY A 442 -13.69 -3.76 63.10
N THR A 443 -14.20 -4.77 62.39
CA THR A 443 -13.40 -5.76 61.65
C THR A 443 -13.60 -5.64 60.13
N SER A 444 -12.62 -6.10 59.35
CA SER A 444 -12.64 -6.03 57.88
C SER A 444 -11.94 -7.22 57.22
N GLN A 445 -12.25 -7.48 55.96
CA GLN A 445 -11.61 -8.52 55.13
C GLN A 445 -11.53 -8.08 53.66
N THR A 446 -10.70 -8.77 52.88
CA THR A 446 -10.60 -8.58 51.43
C THR A 446 -10.95 -9.86 50.69
N GLY A 447 -11.61 -9.73 49.55
CA GLY A 447 -11.97 -10.87 48.71
C GLY A 447 -13.31 -10.68 48.03
N VAL A 448 -13.48 -11.34 46.88
CA VAL A 448 -14.74 -11.33 46.12
C VAL A 448 -15.89 -11.89 46.97
N ARG A 449 -15.63 -12.99 47.67
CA ARG A 449 -16.58 -13.64 48.59
C ARG A 449 -15.89 -13.90 49.93
N VAL A 450 -16.50 -13.46 51.03
CA VAL A 450 -15.94 -13.53 52.38
C VAL A 450 -16.99 -13.96 53.41
N THR A 451 -16.56 -14.49 54.56
CA THR A 451 -17.45 -14.88 55.67
C THR A 451 -17.03 -14.20 56.98
N HIS A 452 -18.02 -13.73 57.73
CA HIS A 452 -17.80 -13.05 59.02
C HIS A 452 -18.83 -13.46 60.07
N THR A 453 -18.39 -13.61 61.32
CA THR A 453 -19.25 -14.01 62.45
C THR A 453 -19.40 -12.86 63.45
N TYR A 454 -20.64 -12.41 63.67
CA TYR A 454 -20.94 -11.27 64.54
C TYR A 454 -21.14 -11.68 66.00
N GLY A 455 -20.59 -10.88 66.92
CA GLY A 455 -20.78 -11.05 68.37
C GLY A 455 -22.25 -10.98 68.80
N THR A 456 -22.59 -11.62 69.91
CA THR A 456 -23.97 -11.76 70.40
C THR A 456 -24.64 -10.43 70.79
N GLU A 457 -23.85 -9.42 71.13
CA GLU A 457 -24.34 -8.08 71.53
C GLU A 457 -24.81 -7.23 70.34
N LEU A 458 -24.43 -7.59 69.10
CA LEU A 458 -24.66 -6.76 67.91
C LEU A 458 -25.93 -7.19 67.17
N THR A 459 -27.05 -6.50 67.38
CA THR A 459 -28.35 -6.90 66.80
C THR A 459 -28.55 -6.44 65.36
N ARG A 460 -27.78 -5.44 64.90
CA ARG A 460 -27.81 -4.90 63.54
C ARG A 460 -26.45 -4.29 63.20
N ALA A 461 -26.00 -4.48 61.97
CA ALA A 461 -24.78 -3.88 61.41
C ALA A 461 -25.04 -3.36 59.99
N THR A 462 -24.15 -2.50 59.49
CA THR A 462 -24.08 -2.13 58.08
C THR A 462 -22.69 -2.48 57.60
N ALA A 463 -22.60 -3.46 56.71
CA ALA A 463 -21.35 -3.83 56.06
C ALA A 463 -21.20 -3.00 54.77
N ARG A 464 -19.99 -2.53 54.47
CA ARG A 464 -19.69 -1.76 53.27
C ARG A 464 -18.70 -2.51 52.39
N LEU A 465 -19.09 -2.76 51.15
CA LEU A 465 -18.16 -3.16 50.09
C LEU A 465 -17.57 -1.90 49.47
N THR A 466 -16.25 -1.87 49.33
CA THR A 466 -15.53 -0.94 48.46
C THR A 466 -14.81 -1.78 47.42
N VAL A 467 -15.08 -1.51 46.13
CA VAL A 467 -14.30 -2.05 45.03
C VAL A 467 -13.40 -0.99 44.47
N THR A 468 -12.17 -1.36 44.13
CA THR A 468 -11.17 -0.44 43.57
C THR A 468 -10.54 -1.10 42.36
N ASP A 469 -10.56 -0.40 41.23
CA ASP A 469 -9.89 -0.86 40.02
C ASP A 469 -8.36 -0.65 40.10
N ARG A 470 -7.63 -1.06 39.05
CA ARG A 470 -6.17 -0.96 39.00
C ARG A 470 -5.63 0.46 38.87
N LEU A 471 -6.46 1.41 38.44
CA LEU A 471 -6.13 2.83 38.26
C LEU A 471 -6.48 3.66 39.51
N GLY A 472 -7.12 3.04 40.51
CA GLY A 472 -7.33 3.56 41.86
C GLY A 472 -8.66 4.26 42.08
N ALA A 473 -9.58 4.31 41.10
CA ALA A 473 -10.94 4.75 41.39
C ALA A 473 -11.68 3.68 42.18
N SER A 474 -12.63 4.11 42.99
CA SER A 474 -13.34 3.22 43.89
C SER A 474 -14.82 3.55 43.97
N GLY A 475 -15.66 2.54 43.85
CA GLY A 475 -17.08 2.61 44.17
C GLY A 475 -17.39 1.81 45.42
N GLY A 476 -18.46 2.19 46.12
CA GLY A 476 -18.89 1.49 47.32
C GLY A 476 -20.39 1.33 47.41
N THR A 477 -20.82 0.28 48.10
CA THR A 477 -22.22 0.00 48.39
C THR A 477 -22.36 -0.60 49.79
N ASP A 478 -23.48 -0.30 50.44
CA ASP A 478 -23.79 -0.72 51.80
C ASP A 478 -24.79 -1.88 51.81
N VAL A 479 -24.60 -2.82 52.74
CA VAL A 479 -25.49 -3.95 52.98
C VAL A 479 -25.93 -3.93 54.44
N VAL A 480 -27.24 -3.90 54.68
CA VAL A 480 -27.81 -4.02 56.03
C VAL A 480 -27.76 -5.47 56.46
N VAL A 481 -27.22 -5.72 57.65
CA VAL A 481 -27.03 -7.05 58.22
C VAL A 481 -27.76 -7.13 59.56
N VAL A 482 -28.56 -8.17 59.74
CA VAL A 482 -29.20 -8.49 61.02
C VAL A 482 -28.74 -9.90 61.40
N PRO A 483 -27.68 -10.05 62.22
CA PRO A 483 -27.04 -11.35 62.44
C PRO A 483 -27.93 -12.44 63.08
N GLY A 484 -29.10 -12.05 63.60
CA GLY A 484 -30.10 -12.96 64.15
C GLY A 484 -31.30 -13.22 63.22
N ASN A 485 -31.26 -12.77 61.96
CA ASN A 485 -32.33 -12.96 60.96
C ASN A 485 -31.74 -13.66 59.73
N HIS A 486 -32.52 -14.52 59.06
CA HIS A 486 -32.09 -15.04 57.77
C HIS A 486 -32.06 -13.91 56.72
N SER A 487 -31.30 -14.11 55.66
CA SER A 487 -31.38 -13.20 54.51
C SER A 487 -32.51 -13.68 53.59
N PRO A 488 -33.32 -12.78 53.03
CA PRO A 488 -34.35 -13.18 52.08
C PRO A 488 -33.69 -13.78 50.83
N GLU A 489 -34.28 -14.86 50.31
CA GLU A 489 -33.74 -15.58 49.16
C GLU A 489 -34.56 -15.32 47.90
N PRO A 490 -34.21 -14.32 47.07
CA PRO A 490 -34.86 -14.11 45.78
C PRO A 490 -34.40 -15.17 44.77
N VAL A 491 -35.37 -15.94 44.28
CA VAL A 491 -35.21 -16.90 43.20
C VAL A 491 -35.79 -16.29 41.93
N MET A 492 -34.93 -15.99 40.96
CA MET A 492 -35.34 -15.57 39.62
C MET A 492 -35.84 -16.79 38.83
N THR A 493 -36.96 -16.63 38.15
CA THR A 493 -37.42 -17.59 37.14
C THR A 493 -36.59 -17.38 35.87
N ASP A 494 -35.85 -18.40 35.43
CA ASP A 494 -35.07 -18.33 34.18
C ASP A 494 -36.02 -18.15 32.97
N PRO A 495 -35.94 -17.03 32.24
CA PRO A 495 -36.79 -16.80 31.08
C PRO A 495 -36.34 -17.58 29.83
N GLY A 496 -35.20 -18.27 29.87
CA GLY A 496 -34.70 -19.17 28.82
C GLY A 496 -34.03 -18.48 27.62
N SER A 497 -34.41 -17.25 27.28
CA SER A 497 -33.69 -16.41 26.28
C SER A 497 -32.67 -15.50 26.98
N ARG A 498 -31.65 -15.03 26.26
CA ARG A 498 -30.73 -13.97 26.70
C ARG A 498 -30.53 -12.86 25.68
N THR A 499 -30.98 -13.07 24.44
CA THR A 499 -30.84 -12.14 23.32
C THR A 499 -32.22 -11.83 22.74
N PHE A 500 -32.52 -10.55 22.53
CA PHE A 500 -33.84 -10.08 22.13
C PHE A 500 -33.77 -9.18 20.90
N ALA A 501 -34.78 -9.26 20.04
CA ALA A 501 -34.99 -8.27 18.99
C ALA A 501 -35.62 -6.99 19.55
N VAL A 502 -35.49 -5.87 18.84
CA VAL A 502 -36.14 -4.60 19.19
C VAL A 502 -37.65 -4.83 19.39
N GLY A 503 -38.16 -4.37 20.55
CA GLY A 503 -39.57 -4.49 20.91
C GLY A 503 -40.01 -5.89 21.37
N GLU A 504 -39.15 -6.91 21.31
CA GLU A 504 -39.44 -8.23 21.87
C GLU A 504 -39.62 -8.11 23.39
N PRO A 505 -40.70 -8.68 23.98
CA PRO A 505 -40.93 -8.56 25.40
C PRO A 505 -39.92 -9.38 26.20
N VAL A 506 -39.14 -8.71 27.05
CA VAL A 506 -38.32 -9.35 28.08
C VAL A 506 -39.22 -9.60 29.29
N VAL A 507 -39.58 -10.86 29.51
CA VAL A 507 -40.42 -11.29 30.64
C VAL A 507 -39.53 -11.96 31.67
N VAL A 508 -39.45 -11.40 32.88
CA VAL A 508 -38.74 -12.00 34.00
C VAL A 508 -39.70 -12.27 35.16
N GLY A 509 -39.39 -13.27 35.98
CA GLY A 509 -40.13 -13.59 37.19
C GLY A 509 -39.20 -13.73 38.38
N ALA A 510 -39.72 -13.48 39.57
CA ALA A 510 -39.02 -13.79 40.80
C ALA A 510 -40.01 -14.06 41.93
N THR A 511 -39.60 -14.94 42.83
CA THR A 511 -40.25 -15.17 44.12
C THR A 511 -39.20 -15.07 45.20
N ALA A 512 -39.58 -14.63 46.40
CA ALA A 512 -38.69 -14.68 47.54
C ALA A 512 -39.42 -15.21 48.76
N THR A 513 -38.68 -15.97 49.55
CA THR A 513 -39.07 -16.40 50.88
C THR A 513 -38.00 -16.00 51.88
N ASP A 514 -38.45 -15.73 53.09
CA ASP A 514 -37.61 -15.58 54.26
C ASP A 514 -38.13 -16.52 55.36
N ALA A 515 -37.22 -17.03 56.20
CA ALA A 515 -37.58 -18.03 57.21
C ALA A 515 -38.47 -17.45 58.32
N GLU A 516 -38.31 -16.17 58.63
CA GLU A 516 -39.07 -15.46 59.66
C GLU A 516 -40.36 -14.84 59.08
N ASP A 517 -40.32 -14.34 57.84
CA ASP A 517 -41.42 -13.56 57.23
C ASP A 517 -42.29 -14.33 56.22
N GLY A 518 -41.85 -15.50 55.77
CA GLY A 518 -42.54 -16.26 54.71
C GLY A 518 -42.39 -15.59 53.34
N GLY A 519 -43.47 -15.49 52.56
CA GLY A 519 -43.42 -14.95 51.19
C GLY A 519 -43.26 -13.43 51.16
N LEU A 520 -42.25 -12.93 50.45
CA LEU A 520 -41.93 -11.50 50.38
C LEU A 520 -42.31 -10.87 49.03
N PRO A 521 -42.75 -9.59 49.02
CA PRO A 521 -43.04 -8.87 47.78
C PRO A 521 -41.75 -8.52 47.02
N VAL A 522 -41.75 -8.74 45.70
CA VAL A 522 -40.65 -8.37 44.80
C VAL A 522 -40.88 -6.99 44.20
N SER A 523 -39.81 -6.19 44.17
CA SER A 523 -39.72 -4.92 43.43
C SER A 523 -38.74 -5.05 42.25
N TRP A 524 -39.00 -4.32 41.17
CA TRP A 524 -38.24 -4.38 39.92
C TRP A 524 -37.73 -3.02 39.50
N THR A 525 -36.50 -2.96 39.04
CA THR A 525 -35.89 -1.79 38.40
C THR A 525 -35.21 -2.20 37.12
N THR A 526 -35.13 -1.28 36.14
CA THR A 526 -34.37 -1.50 34.91
C THR A 526 -33.36 -0.41 34.68
N LEU A 527 -32.26 -0.77 34.04
CA LEU A 527 -31.22 0.14 33.59
C LEU A 527 -30.92 -0.18 32.13
N ILE A 528 -31.11 0.81 31.25
CA ILE A 528 -30.70 0.71 29.84
C ILE A 528 -29.28 1.22 29.77
N ARG A 529 -28.38 0.39 29.25
CA ARG A 529 -26.97 0.76 29.11
C ARG A 529 -26.56 0.79 27.66
N HIS A 530 -26.02 1.93 27.26
CA HIS A 530 -25.41 2.21 25.96
C HIS A 530 -23.90 2.05 26.07
N CYS A 531 -23.30 1.25 25.20
CA CYS A 531 -21.86 1.07 25.12
C CYS A 531 -21.41 1.11 23.65
N PRO A 532 -21.32 2.30 23.02
CA PRO A 532 -20.77 2.43 21.67
C PRO A 532 -19.35 1.87 21.61
N GLU A 533 -19.15 0.82 20.82
CA GLU A 533 -17.85 0.15 20.59
C GLU A 533 -17.10 -0.26 21.88
N GLU A 534 -17.82 -0.47 23.00
CA GLU A 534 -17.28 -0.79 24.33
C GLU A 534 -16.24 0.21 24.90
N ALA A 535 -16.23 1.47 24.42
CA ALA A 535 -15.23 2.46 24.80
C ALA A 535 -15.77 3.61 25.67
N THR A 536 -17.09 3.82 25.73
CA THR A 536 -17.70 4.86 26.58
C THR A 536 -19.12 4.44 26.96
N CYS A 537 -19.24 3.64 28.01
CA CYS A 537 -20.54 3.21 28.49
C CYS A 537 -21.24 4.33 29.28
N HIS A 538 -22.54 4.50 29.06
CA HIS A 538 -23.39 5.29 29.94
C HIS A 538 -24.75 4.60 30.11
N ALA A 539 -25.47 4.94 31.17
CA ALA A 539 -26.72 4.27 31.50
C ALA A 539 -27.82 5.24 31.91
N HIS A 540 -29.06 4.89 31.57
CA HIS A 540 -30.26 5.61 31.95
C HIS A 540 -31.21 4.68 32.70
N PRO A 541 -31.88 5.16 33.76
CA PRO A 541 -32.91 4.38 34.45
C PRO A 541 -34.09 4.13 33.51
N GLY A 542 -34.61 2.90 33.52
CA GLY A 542 -35.79 2.50 32.77
C GLY A 542 -37.03 2.33 33.66
N SER A 543 -37.98 1.55 33.16
CA SER A 543 -39.22 1.18 33.86
C SER A 543 -38.96 0.49 35.20
N GLN A 544 -39.88 0.70 36.14
CA GLN A 544 -39.90 0.06 37.46
C GLN A 544 -41.23 -0.69 37.65
N GLY A 545 -41.28 -1.64 38.60
CA GLY A 545 -42.50 -2.40 38.88
C GLY A 545 -42.45 -3.17 40.19
N SER A 546 -43.51 -3.93 40.46
CA SER A 546 -43.63 -4.79 41.65
C SER A 546 -44.49 -6.02 41.36
N GLY A 547 -44.25 -7.12 42.07
CA GLY A 547 -44.99 -8.37 41.93
C GLY A 547 -44.13 -9.52 41.40
N PRO A 548 -44.69 -10.74 41.29
CA PRO A 548 -43.92 -11.95 40.98
C PRO A 548 -43.41 -12.04 39.53
N ALA A 549 -43.84 -11.15 38.64
CA ALA A 549 -43.42 -11.08 37.24
C ALA A 549 -43.30 -9.63 36.78
N PHE A 550 -42.40 -9.39 35.83
CA PHE A 550 -42.14 -8.08 35.24
C PHE A 550 -41.84 -8.23 33.75
N THR A 551 -42.42 -7.33 32.94
CA THR A 551 -42.26 -7.35 31.48
C THR A 551 -41.88 -5.98 30.98
N VAL A 552 -40.86 -5.90 30.13
CA VAL A 552 -40.41 -4.67 29.47
C VAL A 552 -40.06 -4.97 28.00
N PRO A 553 -40.43 -4.14 27.01
CA PRO A 553 -39.95 -4.31 25.64
C PRO A 553 -38.44 -4.08 25.56
N PHE A 554 -37.75 -4.86 24.73
CA PHE A 554 -36.34 -4.60 24.45
C PHE A 554 -36.18 -3.27 23.69
N THR A 555 -35.11 -2.55 24.01
CA THR A 555 -34.85 -1.19 23.51
C THR A 555 -34.52 -1.20 22.01
N ASP A 556 -34.78 -0.07 21.33
CA ASP A 556 -34.52 0.15 19.91
C ASP A 556 -33.11 0.68 19.61
N HIS A 557 -32.26 0.74 20.62
CA HIS A 557 -30.87 1.14 20.49
C HIS A 557 -29.95 -0.06 20.23
N GLN A 558 -29.10 0.09 19.23
CA GLN A 558 -28.22 -0.94 18.71
C GLN A 558 -26.99 -1.24 19.56
N ASP A 559 -26.58 -0.28 20.38
CA ASP A 559 -25.43 -0.33 21.28
C ASP A 559 -25.85 -0.66 22.72
N SER A 560 -27.06 -1.20 22.89
CA SER A 560 -27.73 -1.25 24.19
C SER A 560 -28.02 -2.65 24.72
N ARG A 561 -27.89 -2.78 26.05
CA ARG A 561 -28.42 -3.90 26.83
C ARG A 561 -29.37 -3.40 27.93
N ILE A 562 -30.26 -4.25 28.41
CA ILE A 562 -31.15 -3.95 29.54
C ILE A 562 -30.76 -4.81 30.74
N GLU A 563 -30.48 -4.17 31.86
CA GLU A 563 -30.24 -4.81 33.16
C GLU A 563 -31.52 -4.70 34.01
N ILE A 564 -32.13 -5.83 34.37
CA ILE A 564 -33.40 -5.91 35.11
C ILE A 564 -33.15 -6.50 36.49
N THR A 565 -33.31 -5.71 37.55
CA THR A 565 -32.99 -6.11 38.92
C THR A 565 -34.24 -6.33 39.75
N ALA A 566 -34.41 -7.56 40.27
CA ALA A 566 -35.35 -7.91 41.32
C ALA A 566 -34.74 -7.58 42.69
N SER A 567 -35.48 -6.89 43.55
CA SER A 567 -35.09 -6.59 44.92
C SER A 567 -36.20 -6.95 45.90
N VAL A 568 -35.84 -7.59 47.01
CA VAL A 568 -36.74 -8.00 48.10
C VAL A 568 -36.18 -7.53 49.42
N THR A 569 -37.05 -7.07 50.32
CA THR A 569 -36.66 -6.61 51.66
C THR A 569 -37.57 -7.27 52.68
N ASP A 570 -36.97 -7.87 53.70
CA ASP A 570 -37.68 -8.52 54.80
C ASP A 570 -38.16 -7.51 55.86
N SER A 571 -38.85 -7.98 56.91
CA SER A 571 -39.34 -7.09 57.98
C SER A 571 -38.22 -6.58 58.90
N ALA A 572 -37.07 -7.24 58.91
CA ALA A 572 -35.87 -6.84 59.66
C ALA A 572 -35.05 -5.74 58.95
N GLY A 573 -35.35 -5.48 57.67
CA GLY A 573 -34.72 -4.47 56.82
C GLY A 573 -33.53 -5.00 56.01
N VAL A 574 -33.35 -6.31 55.88
CA VAL A 574 -32.32 -6.92 55.03
C VAL A 574 -32.84 -6.99 53.60
N THR A 575 -32.05 -6.47 52.66
CA THR A 575 -32.38 -6.48 51.23
C THR A 575 -31.52 -7.50 50.48
N ALA A 576 -32.13 -8.29 49.60
CA ALA A 576 -31.44 -9.14 48.65
C ALA A 576 -31.92 -8.84 47.23
N SER A 577 -31.01 -8.99 46.25
CA SER A 577 -31.32 -8.72 44.84
C SER A 577 -30.71 -9.73 43.87
N ARG A 578 -31.28 -9.77 42.67
CA ARG A 578 -30.79 -10.54 41.51
C ARG A 578 -31.04 -9.74 40.24
N THR A 579 -30.05 -9.70 39.35
CA THR A 579 -30.14 -9.00 38.07
C THR A 579 -30.15 -9.98 36.90
N TYR A 580 -31.06 -9.75 35.96
CA TYR A 580 -31.11 -10.42 34.66
C TYR A 580 -30.67 -9.43 33.57
N VAL A 581 -29.75 -9.84 32.69
CA VAL A 581 -29.26 -9.00 31.59
C VAL A 581 -29.82 -9.51 30.27
N ALA A 582 -30.61 -8.66 29.62
CA ALA A 582 -31.07 -8.87 28.26
C ALA A 582 -30.07 -8.23 27.29
N MET A 583 -29.52 -9.02 26.38
CA MET A 583 -28.60 -8.59 25.32
C MET A 583 -29.35 -8.38 24.00
N PRO A 584 -28.82 -7.57 23.08
CA PRO A 584 -29.38 -7.48 21.73
C PRO A 584 -29.16 -8.80 20.99
N ARG A 585 -30.13 -9.21 20.17
CA ARG A 585 -29.95 -10.25 19.17
C ARG A 585 -29.42 -9.58 17.90
N GLU A 586 -28.15 -9.77 17.59
CA GLU A 586 -27.51 -9.09 16.47
C GLU A 586 -27.41 -9.96 15.22
N HIS A 587 -27.48 -9.31 14.06
CA HIS A 587 -27.21 -9.89 12.75
C HIS A 587 -26.29 -8.98 11.95
N ARG A 588 -25.56 -9.54 10.99
CA ARG A 588 -24.67 -8.76 10.13
C ARG A 588 -25.45 -8.09 9.01
N LEU A 589 -25.39 -6.76 8.96
CA LEU A 589 -25.77 -5.98 7.77
C LEU A 589 -24.54 -5.78 6.90
N THR A 590 -24.61 -6.14 5.62
CA THR A 590 -23.53 -5.96 4.64
C THR A 590 -24.05 -5.24 3.42
N LEU A 591 -23.44 -4.11 3.09
CA LEU A 591 -23.65 -3.39 1.83
C LEU A 591 -22.56 -3.79 0.85
N THR A 592 -22.94 -4.26 -0.32
CA THR A 592 -22.02 -4.62 -1.41
C THR A 592 -22.43 -3.96 -2.72
N GLY A 593 -21.55 -3.94 -3.71
CA GLY A 593 -21.86 -3.43 -5.05
C GLY A 593 -21.44 -4.42 -6.12
N ASN A 594 -22.20 -4.50 -7.22
CA ASN A 594 -21.75 -5.24 -8.42
C ASN A 594 -20.53 -4.57 -9.10
N VAL A 595 -20.32 -3.29 -8.78
CA VAL A 595 -19.13 -2.49 -9.04
C VAL A 595 -18.71 -1.88 -7.70
N ALA A 596 -17.40 -1.79 -7.44
CA ALA A 596 -16.89 -1.11 -6.25
C ALA A 596 -17.45 0.32 -6.17
N ALA A 597 -18.14 0.66 -5.09
CA ALA A 597 -18.77 1.94 -4.87
C ALA A 597 -18.74 2.27 -3.37
N ALA A 598 -18.84 3.56 -3.03
CA ALA A 598 -19.01 3.95 -1.64
C ALA A 598 -20.44 3.63 -1.20
N LEU A 599 -20.52 2.81 -0.14
CA LEU A 599 -21.75 2.37 0.50
C LEU A 599 -21.56 2.59 1.99
N SER A 600 -22.56 3.14 2.66
CA SER A 600 -22.42 3.49 4.07
C SER A 600 -23.66 3.17 4.88
N ILE A 601 -23.43 2.77 6.13
CA ILE A 601 -24.39 2.73 7.23
C ILE A 601 -24.02 3.92 8.13
N PRO A 602 -24.63 5.11 7.96
CA PRO A 602 -24.17 6.33 8.65
C PRO A 602 -24.19 6.24 10.18
N ALA A 603 -25.15 5.50 10.75
CA ALA A 603 -25.25 5.27 12.19
C ALA A 603 -24.04 4.51 12.75
N GLU A 604 -23.36 3.72 11.91
CA GLU A 604 -22.23 2.85 12.27
C GLU A 604 -20.90 3.49 11.85
N GLY A 605 -20.79 4.82 11.97
CA GLY A 605 -19.57 5.54 11.56
C GLY A 605 -19.33 5.53 10.05
N GLY A 606 -20.35 5.21 9.24
CA GLY A 606 -20.27 5.22 7.78
C GLY A 606 -19.64 3.98 7.15
N VAL A 607 -19.46 2.89 7.91
CA VAL A 607 -18.96 1.61 7.38
C VAL A 607 -19.96 0.94 6.43
N SER A 608 -19.49 0.01 5.60
CA SER A 608 -20.34 -0.78 4.70
C SER A 608 -20.79 -2.12 5.29
N THR A 609 -20.34 -2.46 6.51
CA THR A 609 -20.77 -3.67 7.22
C THR A 609 -20.68 -3.47 8.73
N ALA A 610 -21.69 -3.93 9.46
CA ALA A 610 -21.77 -3.82 10.91
C ALA A 610 -22.63 -4.96 11.50
N MET A 611 -22.40 -5.30 12.77
CA MET A 611 -23.36 -6.08 13.57
C MET A 611 -24.43 -5.12 14.08
N VAL A 612 -25.69 -5.45 13.87
CA VAL A 612 -26.81 -4.57 14.18
C VAL A 612 -27.96 -5.37 14.79
N THR A 613 -28.73 -4.75 15.69
CA THR A 613 -29.80 -5.43 16.42
C THR A 613 -30.99 -5.79 15.50
N GLU A 614 -31.48 -7.03 15.61
CA GLU A 614 -32.68 -7.53 14.93
C GLU A 614 -33.89 -6.60 15.19
N GLY A 615 -34.60 -6.20 14.13
CA GLY A 615 -35.75 -5.30 14.22
C GLY A 615 -35.40 -3.80 14.29
N ALA A 616 -34.13 -3.43 14.51
CA ALA A 616 -33.70 -2.03 14.43
C ALA A 616 -33.74 -1.51 12.98
N THR A 617 -33.84 -0.19 12.81
CA THR A 617 -33.91 0.45 11.50
C THR A 617 -32.68 1.30 11.21
N PHE A 618 -32.07 1.07 10.04
CA PHE A 618 -30.88 1.77 9.58
C PHE A 618 -31.11 2.50 8.27
N GLU A 619 -30.62 3.72 8.18
CA GLU A 619 -30.39 4.33 6.87
C GLU A 619 -29.16 3.69 6.25
N VAL A 620 -29.26 3.32 4.98
CA VAL A 620 -28.12 2.88 4.16
C VAL A 620 -28.08 3.71 2.89
N VAL A 621 -26.87 4.04 2.46
CA VAL A 621 -26.63 4.98 1.37
C VAL A 621 -25.72 4.33 0.33
N ALA A 622 -26.06 4.52 -0.94
CA ALA A 622 -25.21 4.23 -2.09
C ALA A 622 -24.89 5.52 -2.86
N GLU A 623 -23.63 5.68 -3.27
CA GLU A 623 -23.25 6.80 -4.11
C GLU A 623 -23.84 6.72 -5.51
N GLU A 624 -24.08 7.87 -6.14
CA GLU A 624 -24.68 7.91 -7.49
C GLU A 624 -23.77 7.30 -8.55
N ILE A 625 -22.46 7.53 -8.41
CA ILE A 625 -21.43 7.06 -9.32
C ILE A 625 -20.51 6.12 -8.55
N ALA A 626 -20.25 4.94 -9.12
CA ALA A 626 -19.33 3.97 -8.53
C ALA A 626 -17.88 4.49 -8.54
N ALA A 627 -16.97 3.79 -7.87
CA ALA A 627 -15.57 4.18 -7.73
C ALA A 627 -14.79 4.23 -9.07
N ASP A 628 -15.37 3.72 -10.16
CA ASP A 628 -14.80 3.83 -11.50
C ASP A 628 -15.11 5.16 -12.22
N GLY A 629 -15.91 6.03 -11.59
CA GLY A 629 -16.28 7.35 -12.11
C GLY A 629 -17.30 7.34 -13.26
N VAL A 630 -17.80 6.17 -13.69
CA VAL A 630 -18.64 6.07 -14.92
C VAL A 630 -19.85 5.15 -14.78
N SER A 631 -19.82 4.18 -13.85
CA SER A 631 -20.96 3.31 -13.58
C SER A 631 -21.92 4.04 -12.66
N THR A 632 -23.21 4.01 -12.99
CA THR A 632 -24.23 4.79 -12.26
C THR A 632 -25.18 3.87 -11.53
N PHE A 633 -25.54 4.23 -10.31
CA PHE A 633 -26.47 3.48 -9.48
C PHE A 633 -27.80 3.28 -10.21
N SER A 634 -28.38 2.09 -10.06
CA SER A 634 -29.65 1.71 -10.67
C SER A 634 -30.68 1.32 -9.61
N ASN A 635 -30.34 0.35 -8.76
CA ASN A 635 -31.23 -0.17 -7.73
C ASN A 635 -30.45 -0.99 -6.69
N TRP A 636 -31.05 -1.21 -5.53
CA TRP A 636 -30.64 -2.23 -4.58
C TRP A 636 -31.14 -3.61 -5.01
N SER A 637 -30.51 -4.67 -4.51
CA SER A 637 -30.83 -6.07 -4.82
C SER A 637 -32.28 -6.49 -4.52
N ASP A 638 -33.00 -5.71 -3.71
CA ASP A 638 -34.41 -5.92 -3.40
C ASP A 638 -35.37 -5.03 -4.22
N GLY A 639 -34.84 -4.35 -5.23
CA GLY A 639 -35.61 -3.56 -6.21
C GLY A 639 -35.81 -2.09 -5.86
N ARG A 640 -35.35 -1.62 -4.70
CA ARG A 640 -35.44 -0.19 -4.34
C ARG A 640 -34.53 0.66 -5.24
N THR A 641 -35.04 1.78 -5.76
CA THR A 641 -34.33 2.64 -6.72
C THR A 641 -33.79 3.94 -6.12
N SER A 642 -34.11 4.25 -4.87
CA SER A 642 -33.48 5.36 -4.15
C SER A 642 -32.08 4.97 -3.70
N ARG A 643 -31.15 5.94 -3.74
CA ARG A 643 -29.78 5.79 -3.23
C ARG A 643 -29.72 5.69 -1.72
N THR A 644 -30.58 6.44 -1.05
CA THR A 644 -30.77 6.41 0.40
C THR A 644 -32.03 5.63 0.70
N VAL A 645 -31.91 4.57 1.50
CA VAL A 645 -33.04 3.73 1.89
C VAL A 645 -32.95 3.35 3.36
N THR A 646 -34.10 3.28 4.03
CA THR A 646 -34.19 2.72 5.38
C THR A 646 -34.39 1.21 5.31
N VAL A 647 -33.68 0.46 6.14
CA VAL A 647 -33.66 -1.00 6.20
C VAL A 647 -34.00 -1.43 7.63
N THR A 648 -34.98 -2.32 7.77
CA THR A 648 -35.22 -3.01 9.05
C THR A 648 -34.41 -4.30 9.04
N VAL A 649 -33.60 -4.52 10.09
CA VAL A 649 -32.77 -5.71 10.22
C VAL A 649 -33.68 -6.94 10.41
N PRO A 650 -33.61 -7.95 9.51
CA PRO A 650 -34.43 -9.15 9.63
C PRO A 650 -33.87 -10.10 10.69
N ALA A 651 -34.59 -11.21 10.94
CA ALA A 651 -34.12 -12.30 11.81
C ALA A 651 -33.05 -13.17 11.12
N GLY A 652 -31.94 -12.55 10.73
CA GLY A 652 -30.81 -13.16 10.03
C GLY A 652 -29.90 -12.11 9.39
N ASP A 653 -28.69 -12.53 8.99
CA ASP A 653 -27.78 -11.68 8.23
C ASP A 653 -28.42 -11.15 6.95
N LEU A 654 -28.19 -9.88 6.65
CA LEU A 654 -28.72 -9.19 5.48
C LEU A 654 -27.57 -8.67 4.61
N THR A 655 -27.54 -9.10 3.35
CA THR A 655 -26.71 -8.46 2.32
C THR A 655 -27.58 -7.68 1.36
N LEU A 656 -27.30 -6.37 1.22
CA LEU A 656 -27.90 -5.51 0.20
C LEU A 656 -26.85 -5.16 -0.85
N THR A 657 -27.11 -5.52 -2.11
CA THR A 657 -26.21 -5.18 -3.21
C THR A 657 -26.73 -3.96 -3.97
N ALA A 658 -25.95 -2.89 -4.01
CA ALA A 658 -26.14 -1.77 -4.90
C ALA A 658 -25.73 -2.15 -6.33
N ASN A 659 -26.69 -2.15 -7.25
CA ASN A 659 -26.49 -2.45 -8.65
C ASN A 659 -26.20 -1.16 -9.43
N TYR A 660 -25.05 -1.10 -10.05
CA TYR A 660 -24.60 -0.05 -10.96
C TYR A 660 -24.61 -0.55 -12.40
N LEU A 661 -25.06 0.31 -13.32
CA LEU A 661 -24.96 0.05 -14.77
C LEU A 661 -23.57 0.43 -15.26
N THR A 662 -22.77 -0.56 -15.68
CA THR A 662 -21.45 -0.34 -16.26
C THR A 662 -21.55 0.30 -17.65
N PRO A 663 -20.46 0.89 -18.20
CA PRO A 663 -20.44 1.32 -19.59
C PRO A 663 -20.81 0.21 -20.59
N ILE A 664 -20.38 -1.03 -20.32
CA ILE A 664 -20.70 -2.20 -21.16
C ILE A 664 -22.21 -2.48 -21.10
N ASP A 665 -22.80 -2.50 -19.90
CA ASP A 665 -24.25 -2.67 -19.72
C ASP A 665 -25.04 -1.58 -20.45
N LYS A 666 -24.65 -0.31 -20.26
CA LYS A 666 -25.26 0.84 -20.91
C LYS A 666 -25.25 0.70 -22.44
N ARG A 667 -24.10 0.37 -23.05
CA ARG A 667 -24.00 0.21 -24.52
C ARG A 667 -24.81 -0.98 -25.03
N TYR A 668 -24.69 -2.14 -24.38
CA TYR A 668 -25.40 -3.36 -24.77
C TYR A 668 -26.93 -3.20 -24.66
N GLN A 669 -27.42 -2.45 -23.66
CA GLN A 669 -28.82 -2.10 -23.50
C GLN A 669 -29.30 -1.03 -24.51
N ALA A 670 -28.44 -0.08 -24.88
CA ALA A 670 -28.78 0.98 -25.82
C ALA A 670 -28.78 0.55 -27.30
N GLU A 671 -28.02 -0.50 -27.68
CA GLU A 671 -27.83 -0.90 -29.08
C GLU A 671 -28.42 -2.29 -29.40
N PRO A 672 -29.68 -2.39 -29.88
CA PRO A 672 -30.30 -3.69 -30.21
C PRO A 672 -29.56 -4.50 -31.29
N ALA A 673 -28.99 -3.85 -32.31
CA ALA A 673 -28.26 -4.54 -33.37
C ALA A 673 -26.95 -5.18 -32.86
N LEU A 674 -26.21 -4.48 -31.99
CA LEU A 674 -25.04 -5.01 -31.31
C LEU A 674 -25.42 -6.22 -30.45
N ARG A 675 -26.53 -6.11 -29.71
CA ARG A 675 -27.08 -7.18 -28.88
C ARG A 675 -27.39 -8.44 -29.68
N GLN A 676 -28.07 -8.27 -30.82
CA GLN A 676 -28.41 -9.37 -31.71
C GLN A 676 -27.17 -10.04 -32.29
N ARG A 677 -26.15 -9.25 -32.66
CA ARG A 677 -24.89 -9.75 -33.22
C ARG A 677 -24.08 -10.57 -32.20
N LEU A 678 -23.92 -10.03 -30.98
CA LEU A 678 -23.11 -10.67 -29.93
C LEU A 678 -23.82 -11.84 -29.22
N GLY A 679 -25.15 -11.82 -29.16
CA GLY A 679 -25.94 -12.75 -28.36
C GLY A 679 -25.85 -12.46 -26.86
N ALA A 680 -26.38 -13.37 -26.04
CA ALA A 680 -26.40 -13.22 -24.58
C ALA A 680 -24.98 -13.22 -23.97
N PRO A 681 -24.77 -12.57 -22.81
CA PRO A 681 -23.51 -12.72 -22.06
C PRO A 681 -23.33 -14.18 -21.61
N VAL A 682 -22.10 -14.68 -21.68
CA VAL A 682 -21.76 -16.07 -21.27
C VAL A 682 -21.01 -16.13 -19.93
N GLY A 683 -20.80 -14.98 -19.30
CA GLY A 683 -20.15 -14.87 -18.00
C GLY A 683 -20.27 -13.45 -17.44
N PRO A 684 -19.82 -13.23 -16.19
CA PRO A 684 -19.81 -11.91 -15.58
C PRO A 684 -18.85 -10.96 -16.30
N GLU A 685 -19.03 -9.66 -16.08
CA GLU A 685 -18.00 -8.68 -16.43
C GLU A 685 -16.76 -8.91 -15.58
N VAL A 686 -15.59 -8.82 -16.22
CA VAL A 686 -14.29 -8.98 -15.56
C VAL A 686 -13.55 -7.65 -15.62
N ALA A 687 -13.06 -7.18 -14.48
CA ALA A 687 -12.10 -6.09 -14.39
C ALA A 687 -10.67 -6.66 -14.32
N ASP A 688 -9.80 -6.19 -15.21
CA ASP A 688 -8.38 -6.53 -15.26
C ASP A 688 -7.57 -5.24 -15.41
N GLY A 689 -7.09 -4.72 -14.27
CA GLY A 689 -6.48 -3.40 -14.18
C GLY A 689 -7.45 -2.30 -14.61
N THR A 690 -7.04 -1.48 -15.58
CA THR A 690 -7.85 -0.37 -16.13
C THR A 690 -8.79 -0.80 -17.26
N VAL A 691 -8.90 -2.10 -17.54
CA VAL A 691 -9.73 -2.63 -18.63
C VAL A 691 -10.84 -3.47 -18.02
N ARG A 692 -12.06 -3.30 -18.54
CA ARG A 692 -13.16 -4.23 -18.28
C ARG A 692 -13.53 -4.97 -19.54
N TYR A 693 -13.99 -6.19 -19.40
CA TYR A 693 -14.55 -6.91 -20.53
C TYR A 693 -15.64 -7.87 -20.11
N ARG A 694 -16.58 -8.13 -21.02
CA ARG A 694 -17.60 -9.16 -20.84
C ARG A 694 -17.66 -10.07 -22.06
N PRO A 695 -17.56 -11.40 -21.88
CA PRO A 695 -17.74 -12.34 -22.98
C PRO A 695 -19.23 -12.53 -23.30
N TYR A 696 -19.53 -12.63 -24.59
CA TYR A 696 -20.84 -12.94 -25.16
C TYR A 696 -20.72 -14.17 -26.07
N VAL A 697 -21.85 -14.76 -26.46
CA VAL A 697 -21.88 -15.99 -27.28
C VAL A 697 -20.99 -15.85 -28.53
N ASN A 698 -21.07 -14.72 -29.23
CA ASN A 698 -20.38 -14.52 -30.51
C ASN A 698 -19.20 -13.53 -30.44
N GLY A 699 -18.85 -13.00 -29.27
CA GLY A 699 -17.79 -12.00 -29.18
C GLY A 699 -17.51 -11.48 -27.79
N ARG A 700 -16.82 -10.36 -27.68
CA ARG A 700 -16.50 -9.73 -26.39
C ARG A 700 -16.58 -8.21 -26.50
N LEU A 701 -17.18 -7.58 -25.51
CA LEU A 701 -17.07 -6.13 -25.31
C LEU A 701 -15.94 -5.84 -24.34
N TYR A 702 -15.12 -4.85 -24.68
CA TYR A 702 -14.06 -4.29 -23.84
C TYR A 702 -14.40 -2.83 -23.54
N TRP A 703 -14.15 -2.38 -22.32
CA TRP A 703 -14.20 -0.98 -21.96
C TRP A 703 -12.86 -0.54 -21.38
N SER A 704 -12.43 0.66 -21.78
CA SER A 704 -11.43 1.44 -21.06
C SER A 704 -11.78 2.92 -21.13
N ALA A 705 -11.29 3.72 -20.19
CA ALA A 705 -11.55 5.16 -20.18
C ALA A 705 -11.10 5.85 -21.49
N GLU A 706 -10.00 5.39 -22.09
CA GLU A 706 -9.45 5.95 -23.33
C GLU A 706 -10.31 5.63 -24.58
N THR A 707 -10.71 4.37 -24.74
CA THR A 707 -11.34 3.90 -25.99
C THR A 707 -12.85 3.76 -25.90
N GLY A 708 -13.43 3.93 -24.70
CA GLY A 708 -14.82 3.59 -24.41
C GLY A 708 -15.10 2.11 -24.60
N VAL A 709 -16.36 1.75 -24.83
CA VAL A 709 -16.75 0.36 -25.09
C VAL A 709 -16.46 0.01 -26.55
N LYS A 710 -15.73 -1.06 -26.81
CA LYS A 710 -15.35 -1.56 -28.13
C LYS A 710 -15.54 -3.07 -28.26
N GLN A 711 -15.91 -3.51 -29.44
CA GLN A 711 -16.33 -4.88 -29.76
C GLN A 711 -15.27 -5.61 -30.60
N ILE A 712 -15.05 -6.89 -30.29
CA ILE A 712 -14.20 -7.80 -31.07
C ILE A 712 -14.86 -9.19 -31.14
N GLU A 713 -14.81 -9.85 -32.30
CA GLU A 713 -15.46 -11.15 -32.53
C GLU A 713 -14.66 -12.06 -33.46
N GLY A 714 -15.24 -13.24 -33.77
CA GLY A 714 -14.74 -14.13 -34.81
C GLY A 714 -13.27 -14.52 -34.71
N GLU A 715 -12.62 -14.62 -35.88
CA GLU A 715 -11.22 -15.05 -36.00
C GLU A 715 -10.24 -14.01 -35.43
N ILE A 716 -10.58 -12.73 -35.46
CA ILE A 716 -9.76 -11.67 -34.87
C ILE A 716 -9.73 -11.81 -33.35
N LEU A 717 -10.89 -12.04 -32.70
CA LEU A 717 -10.94 -12.31 -31.26
C LEU A 717 -10.16 -13.56 -30.88
N LYS A 718 -10.31 -14.66 -31.62
CA LYS A 718 -9.56 -15.91 -31.38
C LYS A 718 -8.06 -15.66 -31.42
N LYS A 719 -7.58 -14.97 -32.46
CA LYS A 719 -6.17 -14.64 -32.62
C LYS A 719 -5.66 -13.72 -31.51
N TYR A 720 -6.42 -12.68 -31.22
CA TYR A 720 -6.11 -11.72 -30.17
C TYR A 720 -5.94 -12.40 -28.81
N LEU A 721 -6.89 -13.26 -28.42
CA LEU A 721 -6.80 -14.01 -27.16
C LEU A 721 -5.65 -15.02 -27.14
N ALA A 722 -5.43 -15.75 -28.24
CA ALA A 722 -4.34 -16.73 -28.35
C ALA A 722 -2.95 -16.11 -28.17
N LEU A 723 -2.82 -14.81 -28.47
CA LEU A 723 -1.59 -14.06 -28.32
C LEU A 723 -1.49 -13.29 -26.99
N GLY A 724 -2.42 -13.50 -26.05
CA GLY A 724 -2.40 -12.86 -24.73
C GLY A 724 -3.39 -11.69 -24.56
N GLY A 725 -4.21 -11.39 -25.58
CA GLY A 725 -5.31 -10.44 -25.51
C GLY A 725 -4.89 -9.03 -25.08
N HIS A 726 -5.72 -8.41 -24.23
CA HIS A 726 -5.53 -7.03 -23.78
C HIS A 726 -4.27 -6.86 -22.93
N ARG A 727 -3.74 -7.94 -22.34
CA ARG A 727 -2.47 -7.88 -21.59
C ARG A 727 -1.25 -7.67 -22.49
N LYS A 728 -1.31 -8.11 -23.75
CA LYS A 728 -0.22 -7.92 -24.72
C LYS A 728 -0.44 -6.71 -25.63
N PHE A 729 -1.66 -6.51 -26.09
CA PHE A 729 -1.96 -5.51 -27.12
C PHE A 729 -2.74 -4.30 -26.60
N GLY A 730 -3.21 -4.32 -25.34
CA GLY A 730 -4.20 -3.35 -24.85
C GLY A 730 -5.61 -3.63 -25.39
N PRO A 731 -6.64 -2.98 -24.84
CA PRO A 731 -8.01 -3.11 -25.34
C PRO A 731 -8.15 -2.50 -26.75
N PRO A 732 -9.15 -2.95 -27.53
CA PRO A 732 -9.36 -2.41 -28.87
C PRO A 732 -9.68 -0.90 -28.84
N ALA A 733 -9.12 -0.18 -29.82
CA ALA A 733 -9.44 1.21 -30.11
C ALA A 733 -10.65 1.35 -31.05
N THR A 734 -10.93 0.31 -31.85
CA THR A 734 -12.04 0.27 -32.81
C THR A 734 -12.93 -0.94 -32.53
N ASP A 735 -14.20 -0.86 -32.90
CA ASP A 735 -15.01 -2.06 -33.10
C ASP A 735 -14.41 -2.88 -34.27
N GLU A 736 -14.75 -4.17 -34.36
CA GLU A 736 -14.37 -4.97 -35.52
C GLU A 736 -15.10 -4.44 -36.76
N THR A 737 -14.32 -3.85 -37.66
CA THR A 737 -14.83 -3.06 -38.80
C THR A 737 -14.34 -3.64 -40.11
N ALA A 738 -15.12 -3.46 -41.18
CA ALA A 738 -14.70 -3.81 -42.54
C ALA A 738 -13.53 -2.95 -43.00
N THR A 739 -12.58 -3.55 -43.73
CA THR A 739 -11.54 -2.78 -44.43
C THR A 739 -12.16 -1.94 -45.56
N PRO A 740 -11.56 -0.79 -45.89
CA PRO A 740 -11.99 0.07 -47.00
C PRO A 740 -12.22 -0.61 -48.36
N ASP A 741 -11.47 -1.66 -48.68
CA ASP A 741 -11.63 -2.44 -49.92
C ASP A 741 -12.80 -3.46 -49.88
N GLY A 742 -13.46 -3.60 -48.73
CA GLY A 742 -14.59 -4.52 -48.51
C GLY A 742 -14.22 -5.99 -48.36
N ILE A 743 -12.93 -6.35 -48.40
CA ILE A 743 -12.49 -7.76 -48.42
C ILE A 743 -12.29 -8.32 -47.00
N GLY A 744 -11.69 -7.53 -46.12
CA GLY A 744 -11.25 -7.95 -44.80
C GLY A 744 -12.01 -7.31 -43.63
N ARG A 745 -11.53 -7.65 -42.43
CA ARG A 745 -11.94 -7.06 -41.15
C ARG A 745 -10.70 -6.70 -40.36
N TYR A 746 -10.80 -5.73 -39.46
CA TYR A 746 -9.69 -5.37 -38.59
C TYR A 746 -10.14 -4.80 -37.24
N ASN A 747 -9.24 -4.88 -36.27
CA ASN A 747 -9.23 -4.05 -35.07
C ASN A 747 -7.87 -3.34 -34.94
N HIS A 748 -7.90 -2.08 -34.53
CA HIS A 748 -6.71 -1.35 -34.10
C HIS A 748 -6.59 -1.36 -32.58
N PHE A 749 -5.36 -1.34 -32.09
CA PHE A 749 -5.03 -1.29 -30.67
C PHE A 749 -4.04 -0.13 -30.43
N PRO A 750 -4.30 0.71 -29.40
CA PRO A 750 -3.49 1.90 -29.15
C PRO A 750 -2.11 1.54 -28.57
N ASN A 751 -1.19 2.50 -28.62
CA ASN A 751 0.10 2.36 -27.96
C ASN A 751 -0.05 2.68 -26.48
N ARG A 752 0.31 1.76 -25.57
CA ARG A 752 0.28 2.01 -24.12
C ARG A 752 1.62 1.63 -23.49
N PRO A 753 1.97 2.19 -22.33
CA PRO A 753 3.09 1.66 -21.53
C PRO A 753 2.91 0.14 -21.32
N GLY A 754 3.92 -0.64 -21.71
CA GLY A 754 3.90 -2.10 -21.61
C GLY A 754 3.13 -2.84 -22.72
N THR A 755 2.45 -2.16 -23.64
CA THR A 755 1.83 -2.79 -24.82
C THR A 755 2.46 -2.30 -26.12
N MET A 756 2.25 -3.04 -27.22
CA MET A 756 2.72 -2.63 -28.54
C MET A 756 1.57 -2.05 -29.35
N GLN A 757 1.75 -0.87 -29.94
CA GLN A 757 0.85 -0.36 -30.97
C GLN A 757 0.67 -1.43 -32.05
N SER A 758 -0.56 -1.88 -32.26
CA SER A 758 -0.83 -3.07 -33.05
C SER A 758 -2.13 -2.98 -33.84
N SER A 759 -2.23 -3.81 -34.86
CA SER A 759 -3.47 -4.07 -35.59
C SER A 759 -3.56 -5.56 -35.85
N ILE A 760 -4.78 -6.11 -35.81
CA ILE A 760 -5.03 -7.47 -36.30
C ILE A 760 -5.97 -7.34 -37.50
N TYR A 761 -5.53 -7.88 -38.63
CA TYR A 761 -6.31 -7.91 -39.87
C TYR A 761 -6.64 -9.35 -40.22
N TRP A 762 -7.83 -9.55 -40.78
CA TRP A 762 -8.30 -10.85 -41.23
C TRP A 762 -8.92 -10.76 -42.62
N THR A 763 -8.65 -11.77 -43.45
CA THR A 763 -9.45 -12.08 -44.65
C THR A 763 -9.70 -13.59 -44.72
N PRO A 764 -10.70 -14.05 -45.49
CA PRO A 764 -10.93 -15.48 -45.72
C PRO A 764 -9.70 -16.21 -46.30
N SER A 765 -8.87 -15.54 -47.09
CA SER A 765 -7.72 -16.14 -47.78
C SER A 765 -6.42 -16.10 -46.98
N THR A 766 -6.30 -15.18 -46.01
CA THR A 766 -5.06 -15.00 -45.24
C THR A 766 -5.19 -15.45 -43.79
N GLY A 767 -6.39 -15.42 -43.21
CA GLY A 767 -6.56 -15.62 -41.76
C GLY A 767 -6.21 -14.36 -40.97
N ALA A 768 -6.27 -14.46 -39.64
CA ALA A 768 -6.08 -13.31 -38.74
C ALA A 768 -4.61 -13.17 -38.35
N HIS A 769 -4.00 -12.02 -38.66
CA HIS A 769 -2.59 -11.75 -38.42
C HIS A 769 -2.34 -10.41 -37.72
N PRO A 770 -1.54 -10.41 -36.64
CA PRO A 770 -1.10 -9.19 -35.98
C PRO A 770 0.07 -8.55 -36.73
N VAL A 771 0.03 -7.22 -36.84
CA VAL A 771 1.14 -6.38 -37.27
C VAL A 771 1.35 -5.32 -36.19
N TYR A 772 2.56 -5.18 -35.66
CA TYR A 772 2.83 -4.28 -34.54
C TYR A 772 4.14 -3.49 -34.69
N GLY A 773 4.36 -2.56 -33.75
CA GLY A 773 5.59 -1.77 -33.65
C GLY A 773 5.96 -1.04 -34.95
N ARG A 774 7.26 -1.06 -35.28
CA ARG A 774 7.82 -0.34 -36.43
C ARG A 774 7.32 -0.86 -37.77
N ILE A 775 7.03 -2.16 -37.87
CA ILE A 775 6.47 -2.78 -39.08
C ILE A 775 5.08 -2.23 -39.37
N ARG A 776 4.21 -2.17 -38.35
CA ARG A 776 2.87 -1.57 -38.47
C ARG A 776 2.95 -0.12 -38.91
N VAL A 777 3.84 0.68 -38.29
CA VAL A 777 4.03 2.10 -38.65
C VAL A 777 4.43 2.24 -40.12
N LYS A 778 5.34 1.39 -40.61
CA LYS A 778 5.73 1.39 -42.03
C LYS A 778 4.58 0.97 -42.95
N TRP A 779 3.85 -0.09 -42.60
CA TRP A 779 2.71 -0.55 -43.41
C TRP A 779 1.59 0.50 -43.49
N ALA A 780 1.31 1.17 -42.38
CA ALA A 780 0.39 2.30 -42.32
C ALA A 780 0.79 3.44 -43.28
N ALA A 781 2.07 3.84 -43.25
CA ALA A 781 2.61 4.88 -44.12
C ALA A 781 2.56 4.51 -45.62
N LEU A 782 2.45 3.22 -45.95
CA LEU A 782 2.33 2.72 -47.31
C LEU A 782 0.87 2.49 -47.75
N GLY A 783 -0.12 2.94 -46.96
CA GLY A 783 -1.53 2.85 -47.31
C GLY A 783 -2.21 1.54 -46.92
N TRP A 784 -1.68 0.84 -45.90
CA TRP A 784 -2.30 -0.36 -45.33
C TRP A 784 -2.58 -1.46 -46.40
N GLU A 785 -3.74 -2.11 -46.34
CA GLU A 785 -4.15 -3.18 -47.25
C GLU A 785 -4.42 -2.69 -48.68
N THR A 786 -4.82 -1.43 -48.85
CA THR A 786 -4.99 -0.81 -50.18
C THR A 786 -3.65 -0.50 -50.86
N GLY A 787 -2.58 -0.42 -50.06
CA GLY A 787 -1.22 -0.16 -50.50
C GLY A 787 -0.57 -1.27 -51.34
N PRO A 788 0.71 -1.10 -51.71
CA PRO A 788 1.42 -2.04 -52.58
C PRO A 788 1.67 -3.41 -51.91
N LEU A 789 1.49 -3.51 -50.60
CA LEU A 789 1.78 -4.73 -49.82
C LEU A 789 0.57 -5.67 -49.75
N GLY A 790 -0.66 -5.15 -49.66
CA GLY A 790 -1.85 -5.95 -49.40
C GLY A 790 -1.99 -6.33 -47.92
N TYR A 791 -2.56 -7.51 -47.66
CA TYR A 791 -2.85 -8.02 -46.32
C TYR A 791 -1.68 -8.81 -45.74
N PRO A 792 -1.45 -8.79 -44.42
CA PRO A 792 -0.48 -9.67 -43.79
C PRO A 792 -0.86 -11.15 -44.03
N THR A 793 0.14 -12.00 -44.32
CA THR A 793 -0.02 -13.45 -44.49
C THR A 793 0.76 -14.25 -43.44
N THR A 794 1.46 -13.54 -42.55
CA THR A 794 2.13 -14.10 -41.39
C THR A 794 1.88 -13.19 -40.20
N ASP A 795 1.98 -13.75 -39.01
CA ASP A 795 2.26 -12.97 -37.81
C ASP A 795 3.62 -12.28 -37.95
N GLU A 796 3.89 -11.31 -37.08
CA GLU A 796 5.23 -10.75 -36.98
C GLU A 796 6.18 -11.74 -36.29
N LEU A 797 7.13 -12.27 -37.05
CA LEU A 797 8.04 -13.34 -36.64
C LEU A 797 9.47 -12.82 -36.47
N PRO A 798 10.29 -13.41 -35.58
CA PRO A 798 11.73 -13.17 -35.58
C PRO A 798 12.36 -13.69 -36.88
N THR A 799 13.39 -13.02 -37.36
CA THR A 799 14.18 -13.51 -38.48
C THR A 799 14.98 -14.75 -38.07
N PRO A 800 15.24 -15.70 -39.00
CA PRO A 800 16.02 -16.92 -38.73
C PRO A 800 17.40 -16.69 -38.08
N ASP A 801 18.05 -15.56 -38.36
CA ASP A 801 19.35 -15.18 -37.76
C ASP A 801 19.23 -14.51 -36.38
N GLY A 802 18.01 -14.28 -35.88
CA GLY A 802 17.72 -13.62 -34.61
C GLY A 802 17.97 -12.10 -34.58
N ALA A 803 18.35 -11.48 -35.69
CA ALA A 803 18.77 -10.06 -35.72
C ALA A 803 17.61 -9.07 -35.96
N GLY A 804 16.44 -9.55 -36.38
CA GLY A 804 15.31 -8.71 -36.76
C GLY A 804 13.94 -9.38 -36.61
N ARG A 805 12.92 -8.68 -37.10
CA ARG A 805 11.54 -9.15 -37.18
C ARG A 805 10.95 -8.87 -38.56
N TYR A 806 9.96 -9.65 -38.99
CA TYR A 806 9.32 -9.46 -40.29
C TYR A 806 7.84 -9.85 -40.33
N ASN A 807 7.12 -9.27 -41.28
CA ASN A 807 5.83 -9.77 -41.77
C ASN A 807 5.90 -9.97 -43.29
N HIS A 808 5.29 -11.05 -43.79
CA HIS A 808 4.97 -11.19 -45.21
C HIS A 808 3.55 -10.69 -45.51
N PHE A 809 3.33 -10.24 -46.74
CA PHE A 809 2.07 -9.68 -47.20
C PHE A 809 1.66 -10.25 -48.57
N SER A 810 0.35 -10.22 -48.85
CA SER A 810 -0.31 -10.98 -49.90
C SER A 810 0.07 -10.60 -51.33
N LYS A 811 0.60 -9.39 -51.57
CA LYS A 811 1.04 -8.93 -52.90
C LYS A 811 2.52 -9.25 -53.19
N LYS A 812 3.01 -10.40 -52.71
CA LYS A 812 4.44 -10.78 -52.77
C LYS A 812 5.33 -9.66 -52.21
N ALA A 813 5.01 -9.25 -50.99
CA ALA A 813 5.67 -8.13 -50.32
C ALA A 813 6.06 -8.50 -48.89
N SER A 814 7.02 -7.77 -48.32
CA SER A 814 7.47 -7.97 -46.95
C SER A 814 7.97 -6.68 -46.35
N ILE A 815 7.88 -6.59 -45.03
CA ILE A 815 8.55 -5.56 -44.25
C ILE A 815 9.46 -6.27 -43.25
N TYR A 816 10.72 -5.85 -43.21
CA TYR A 816 11.72 -6.32 -42.25
C TYR A 816 12.14 -5.15 -41.36
N TYR A 817 12.27 -5.41 -40.07
CA TYR A 817 12.76 -4.46 -39.07
C TYR A 817 14.01 -5.00 -38.39
N THR A 818 15.05 -4.16 -38.34
CA THR A 818 16.21 -4.34 -37.47
C THR A 818 16.52 -2.99 -36.81
N VAL A 819 17.22 -3.01 -35.67
CA VAL A 819 17.65 -1.77 -35.00
C VAL A 819 18.47 -0.87 -35.93
N PRO A 820 19.44 -1.37 -36.73
CA PRO A 820 20.24 -0.51 -37.61
C PRO A 820 19.50 0.05 -38.82
N THR A 821 18.55 -0.69 -39.41
CA THR A 821 17.91 -0.28 -40.67
C THR A 821 16.57 0.41 -40.48
N ASP A 822 15.97 0.29 -39.29
CA ASP A 822 14.53 0.47 -39.06
C ASP A 822 13.69 -0.41 -40.01
N ALA A 823 12.36 -0.26 -40.00
CA ALA A 823 11.45 -1.01 -40.85
C ALA A 823 11.60 -0.63 -42.33
N ARG A 824 11.88 -1.61 -43.19
CA ARG A 824 12.03 -1.44 -44.65
C ARG A 824 11.12 -2.38 -45.42
N ALA A 825 10.43 -1.82 -46.41
CA ALA A 825 9.50 -2.54 -47.27
C ALA A 825 10.16 -2.96 -48.59
N ILE A 826 9.92 -4.20 -48.99
CA ILE A 826 10.43 -4.81 -50.22
C ILE A 826 9.32 -5.63 -50.87
N TRP A 827 9.12 -5.51 -52.19
CA TRP A 827 8.03 -6.19 -52.87
C TRP A 827 8.37 -6.62 -54.29
N GLY A 828 7.38 -7.19 -54.97
CA GLY A 828 7.44 -7.53 -56.39
C GLY A 828 8.65 -8.39 -56.76
N ARG A 829 9.27 -8.06 -57.90
CA ARG A 829 10.37 -8.83 -58.48
C ARG A 829 11.66 -8.73 -57.65
N ILE A 830 11.90 -7.59 -57.01
CA ILE A 830 13.09 -7.39 -56.16
C ILE A 830 13.03 -8.31 -54.94
N ARG A 831 11.87 -8.41 -54.27
CA ARG A 831 11.67 -9.36 -53.17
C ARG A 831 11.89 -10.80 -53.63
N VAL A 832 11.30 -11.21 -54.75
CA VAL A 832 11.43 -12.57 -55.29
C VAL A 832 12.90 -12.93 -55.57
N ARG A 833 13.69 -11.97 -56.08
CA ARG A 833 15.13 -12.18 -56.28
C ARG A 833 15.88 -12.29 -54.95
N TRP A 834 15.57 -11.44 -53.97
CA TRP A 834 16.20 -11.50 -52.65
C TRP A 834 15.90 -12.83 -51.92
N GLU A 835 14.66 -13.30 -52.02
CA GLU A 835 14.22 -14.63 -51.56
C GLU A 835 15.05 -15.75 -52.20
N ALA A 836 15.22 -15.74 -53.52
CA ALA A 836 16.02 -16.72 -54.24
C ALA A 836 17.52 -16.71 -53.85
N LEU A 837 18.00 -15.61 -53.27
CA LEU A 837 19.38 -15.43 -52.80
C LEU A 837 19.54 -15.79 -51.31
N GLY A 838 18.50 -16.32 -50.65
CA GLY A 838 18.55 -16.73 -49.25
C GLY A 838 18.22 -15.62 -48.25
N TRP A 839 17.46 -14.60 -48.66
CA TRP A 839 16.95 -13.55 -47.77
C TRP A 839 18.06 -12.80 -47.00
N GLU A 840 17.83 -12.48 -45.73
CA GLU A 840 18.78 -11.82 -44.83
C GLU A 840 20.04 -12.65 -44.56
N THR A 841 19.93 -13.99 -44.58
CA THR A 841 21.10 -14.87 -44.43
C THR A 841 21.98 -14.90 -45.69
N GLY A 842 21.42 -14.48 -46.82
CA GLY A 842 22.06 -14.40 -48.12
C GLY A 842 23.21 -13.37 -48.21
N PRO A 843 23.79 -13.23 -49.42
CA PRO A 843 24.95 -12.38 -49.65
C PRO A 843 24.65 -10.88 -49.50
N LEU A 844 23.38 -10.48 -49.49
CA LEU A 844 22.97 -9.07 -49.45
C LEU A 844 22.68 -8.57 -48.02
N GLY A 845 22.23 -9.43 -47.11
CA GLY A 845 21.77 -9.02 -45.79
C GLY A 845 20.39 -8.35 -45.82
N TYR A 846 20.12 -7.47 -44.86
CA TYR A 846 18.87 -6.72 -44.71
C TYR A 846 18.73 -5.56 -45.69
N PRO A 847 17.51 -5.23 -46.15
CA PRO A 847 17.25 -4.00 -46.88
C PRO A 847 17.58 -2.76 -46.04
N THR A 848 18.23 -1.76 -46.64
CA THR A 848 18.51 -0.45 -46.03
C THR A 848 17.64 0.66 -46.60
N THR A 849 16.91 0.39 -47.69
CA THR A 849 15.95 1.31 -48.32
C THR A 849 14.61 0.60 -48.53
N ASP A 850 13.53 1.39 -48.59
CA ASP A 850 12.27 0.91 -49.18
C ASP A 850 12.45 0.75 -50.70
N GLU A 851 11.65 -0.11 -51.33
CA GLU A 851 11.70 -0.26 -52.79
C GLU A 851 11.26 1.04 -53.49
N SER A 852 12.22 1.69 -54.16
CA SER A 852 12.02 3.03 -54.72
C SER A 852 12.26 3.04 -56.23
N ALA A 853 11.68 4.00 -56.93
CA ALA A 853 12.04 4.25 -58.33
C ALA A 853 13.51 4.68 -58.42
N THR A 854 14.21 4.22 -59.45
CA THR A 854 15.57 4.69 -59.71
C THR A 854 15.57 6.19 -60.06
N PRO A 855 16.66 6.92 -59.79
CA PRO A 855 16.80 8.33 -60.12
C PRO A 855 16.51 8.71 -61.59
N ASP A 856 16.71 7.82 -62.55
CA ASP A 856 16.39 8.04 -63.97
C ASP A 856 14.90 7.78 -64.33
N GLY A 857 14.09 7.30 -63.37
CA GLY A 857 12.67 6.99 -63.54
C GLY A 857 12.35 5.71 -64.31
N VAL A 858 13.35 4.89 -64.68
CA VAL A 858 13.15 3.72 -65.56
C VAL A 858 12.93 2.43 -64.77
N GLY A 859 13.68 2.23 -63.69
CA GLY A 859 13.68 1.01 -62.90
C GLY A 859 13.24 1.20 -61.45
N ARG A 860 13.39 0.13 -60.67
CA ARG A 860 13.22 0.13 -59.22
C ARG A 860 14.42 -0.50 -58.55
N TYR A 861 14.68 -0.16 -57.29
CA TYR A 861 15.81 -0.74 -56.56
C TYR A 861 15.58 -0.83 -55.05
N ASN A 862 16.34 -1.73 -54.43
CA ASN A 862 16.64 -1.72 -52.99
C ASN A 862 18.16 -1.81 -52.78
N HIS A 863 18.65 -1.15 -51.73
CA HIS A 863 19.99 -1.36 -51.19
C HIS A 863 19.96 -2.25 -49.95
N PHE A 864 21.08 -2.90 -49.64
CA PHE A 864 21.20 -3.86 -48.56
C PHE A 864 22.49 -3.69 -47.75
N THR A 865 22.44 -4.16 -46.50
CA THR A 865 23.48 -3.96 -45.46
C THR A 865 24.86 -4.54 -45.80
N LYS A 866 24.95 -5.65 -46.54
CA LYS A 866 26.25 -6.27 -46.93
C LYS A 866 26.80 -5.69 -48.23
N ALA A 867 26.71 -4.37 -48.40
CA ALA A 867 27.09 -3.67 -49.64
C ALA A 867 26.47 -4.33 -50.89
N GLY A 868 25.17 -4.56 -50.84
CA GLY A 868 24.38 -5.18 -51.90
C GLY A 868 23.34 -4.22 -52.50
N SER A 869 22.97 -4.44 -53.75
CA SER A 869 21.81 -3.82 -54.41
C SER A 869 21.08 -4.84 -55.25
N ILE A 870 19.76 -4.72 -55.33
CA ILE A 870 18.97 -5.37 -56.39
C ILE A 870 18.30 -4.26 -57.19
N TYR A 871 18.46 -4.31 -58.51
CA TYR A 871 17.79 -3.41 -59.46
C TYR A 871 16.86 -4.22 -60.34
N TRP A 872 15.72 -3.64 -60.70
CA TRP A 872 14.75 -4.25 -61.61
C TRP A 872 14.36 -3.25 -62.70
N THR A 873 14.28 -3.74 -63.93
CA THR A 873 13.61 -3.07 -65.05
C THR A 873 12.76 -4.09 -65.82
N MET A 874 11.84 -3.61 -66.65
CA MET A 874 11.10 -4.48 -67.56
C MET A 874 12.02 -5.18 -68.59
N ALA A 875 13.13 -4.56 -68.97
CA ALA A 875 14.03 -5.08 -70.01
C ALA A 875 14.99 -6.16 -69.49
N THR A 876 15.43 -6.04 -68.24
CA THR A 876 16.47 -6.92 -67.67
C THR A 876 15.94 -7.86 -66.60
N ASP A 877 14.72 -7.67 -66.07
CA ASP A 877 14.29 -8.27 -64.81
C ASP A 877 15.21 -7.85 -63.62
N SER A 878 15.02 -8.51 -62.48
CA SER A 878 15.65 -8.20 -61.20
C SER A 878 17.01 -8.89 -61.06
N HIS A 879 18.05 -8.10 -60.78
CA HIS A 879 19.43 -8.56 -60.68
C HIS A 879 20.16 -7.98 -59.48
N ALA A 880 20.89 -8.85 -58.79
CA ALA A 880 21.71 -8.51 -57.64
C ALA A 880 23.15 -8.18 -58.05
N VAL A 881 23.65 -7.06 -57.52
CA VAL A 881 25.04 -6.63 -57.66
C VAL A 881 25.57 -6.29 -56.28
N TYR A 882 26.70 -6.88 -55.88
CA TYR A 882 27.24 -6.74 -54.53
C TYR A 882 28.78 -6.66 -54.53
N GLY A 883 29.36 -6.41 -53.35
CA GLY A 883 30.80 -6.38 -53.15
C GLY A 883 31.54 -5.35 -54.01
N ALA A 884 32.74 -5.72 -54.47
CA ALA A 884 33.63 -4.83 -55.21
C ALA A 884 33.07 -4.42 -56.59
N ILE A 885 32.29 -5.29 -57.24
CA ILE A 885 31.63 -4.98 -58.51
C ILE A 885 30.59 -3.87 -58.31
N ARG A 886 29.75 -3.98 -57.26
CA ARG A 886 28.77 -2.93 -56.92
C ARG A 886 29.46 -1.61 -56.60
N GLN A 887 30.55 -1.63 -55.83
CA GLN A 887 31.30 -0.42 -55.49
C GLN A 887 31.85 0.28 -56.74
N ARG A 888 32.36 -0.49 -57.71
CA ARG A 888 32.82 0.09 -58.98
C ARG A 888 31.67 0.68 -59.79
N TRP A 889 30.55 -0.03 -59.92
CA TRP A 889 29.37 0.48 -60.63
C TRP A 889 28.80 1.74 -59.96
N ALA A 890 28.77 1.78 -58.63
CA ALA A 890 28.41 2.95 -57.84
C ALA A 890 29.30 4.16 -58.16
N ALA A 891 30.62 3.95 -58.18
CA ALA A 891 31.61 5.00 -58.50
C ALA A 891 31.47 5.53 -59.94
N LEU A 892 30.90 4.74 -60.85
CA LEU A 892 30.61 5.15 -62.24
C LEU A 892 29.28 5.90 -62.37
N GLY A 893 28.49 6.02 -61.29
CA GLY A 893 27.19 6.70 -61.31
C GLY A 893 25.99 5.76 -61.46
N TRP A 894 26.09 4.50 -61.02
CA TRP A 894 24.99 3.53 -60.96
C TRP A 894 24.29 3.33 -62.32
N GLU A 895 22.95 3.29 -62.36
CA GLU A 895 22.15 3.09 -63.57
C GLU A 895 22.29 4.23 -64.59
N ARG A 896 22.79 5.40 -64.17
CA ARG A 896 23.11 6.53 -65.05
C ARG A 896 24.50 6.44 -65.65
N SER A 897 25.32 5.48 -65.22
CA SER A 897 26.62 5.21 -65.82
C SER A 897 26.48 4.72 -67.26
N TYR A 898 27.60 4.73 -68.00
CA TYR A 898 27.61 4.18 -69.35
C TYR A 898 27.28 2.69 -69.42
N LEU A 899 27.35 1.96 -68.29
CA LEU A 899 27.01 0.53 -68.19
C LEU A 899 25.49 0.30 -68.12
N ARG A 900 24.73 1.30 -67.64
CA ARG A 900 23.28 1.24 -67.37
C ARG A 900 22.91 0.16 -66.35
N TYR A 901 21.77 -0.52 -66.54
CA TYR A 901 21.24 -1.49 -65.58
C TYR A 901 21.97 -2.84 -65.62
N PRO A 902 22.04 -3.55 -64.49
CA PRO A 902 22.51 -4.94 -64.47
C PRO A 902 21.60 -5.84 -65.31
N ALA A 903 22.19 -6.74 -66.08
CA ALA A 903 21.53 -7.71 -66.95
C ALA A 903 21.76 -9.17 -66.51
N THR A 904 22.61 -9.38 -65.51
CA THR A 904 22.80 -10.67 -64.83
C THR A 904 23.04 -10.43 -63.35
N ASP A 905 22.79 -11.47 -62.54
CA ASP A 905 23.41 -11.56 -61.23
C ASP A 905 24.93 -11.74 -61.39
N GLU A 906 25.67 -11.61 -60.29
CA GLU A 906 27.10 -11.91 -60.27
C GLU A 906 27.36 -13.42 -60.43
N PHE A 907 28.04 -13.82 -61.50
CA PHE A 907 28.40 -15.23 -61.80
C PHE A 907 29.91 -15.45 -61.82
N GLY A 908 30.33 -16.71 -61.66
CA GLY A 908 31.74 -17.09 -61.65
C GLY A 908 32.35 -17.12 -63.05
N ILE A 909 33.60 -16.66 -63.15
CA ILE A 909 34.46 -16.77 -64.34
C ILE A 909 35.84 -17.31 -63.90
N PRO A 910 36.69 -17.83 -64.81
CA PRO A 910 37.96 -18.45 -64.41
C PRO A 910 38.87 -17.59 -63.53
N ILE A 911 38.86 -16.26 -63.74
CA ILE A 911 39.71 -15.31 -62.99
C ILE A 911 39.05 -14.75 -61.73
N GLY A 912 37.76 -15.02 -61.48
CA GLY A 912 37.01 -14.46 -60.37
C GLY A 912 35.51 -14.39 -60.64
N ARG A 913 34.91 -13.20 -60.60
CA ARG A 913 33.46 -13.01 -60.76
C ARG A 913 33.14 -11.88 -61.73
N GLN A 914 31.96 -11.94 -62.35
CA GLN A 914 31.47 -10.93 -63.29
C GLN A 914 30.00 -10.62 -63.08
N SER A 915 29.61 -9.35 -63.26
CA SER A 915 28.24 -8.96 -63.54
C SER A 915 28.18 -8.30 -64.92
N SER A 916 27.22 -8.72 -65.73
CA SER A 916 26.92 -8.09 -67.01
C SER A 916 25.87 -7.00 -66.82
N PHE A 917 26.01 -5.92 -67.58
CA PHE A 917 25.12 -4.77 -67.63
C PHE A 917 24.64 -4.57 -69.07
N GLN A 918 23.61 -3.76 -69.29
CA GLN A 918 23.02 -3.56 -70.63
C GLN A 918 24.03 -3.09 -71.67
N SER A 919 25.07 -2.34 -71.27
CA SER A 919 26.04 -1.75 -72.20
C SER A 919 27.50 -2.09 -71.86
N GLY A 920 27.72 -3.11 -71.03
CA GLY A 920 29.07 -3.62 -70.73
C GLY A 920 29.07 -4.66 -69.61
N TYR A 921 30.22 -4.86 -68.98
CA TYR A 921 30.38 -5.76 -67.85
C TYR A 921 31.43 -5.24 -66.86
N ILE A 922 31.38 -5.74 -65.63
CA ILE A 922 32.42 -5.51 -64.61
C ILE A 922 32.90 -6.87 -64.12
N THR A 923 34.22 -7.06 -64.09
CA THR A 923 34.89 -8.25 -63.55
C THR A 923 35.64 -7.90 -62.27
N TRP A 924 35.63 -8.83 -61.30
CA TRP A 924 36.51 -8.82 -60.14
C TRP A 924 37.43 -10.02 -60.19
N ASN A 925 38.74 -9.78 -60.09
CA ASN A 925 39.75 -10.81 -60.10
C ASN A 925 40.04 -11.30 -58.67
N ARG A 926 39.91 -12.61 -58.44
CA ARG A 926 40.05 -13.22 -57.11
C ARG A 926 41.48 -13.19 -56.57
N SER A 927 42.50 -13.28 -57.43
CA SER A 927 43.91 -13.36 -57.02
C SER A 927 44.56 -12.00 -56.82
N THR A 928 44.13 -10.98 -57.56
CA THR A 928 44.71 -9.62 -57.51
C THR A 928 43.83 -8.60 -56.80
N GLY A 929 42.54 -8.91 -56.58
CA GLY A 929 41.55 -7.94 -56.09
C GLY A 929 41.15 -6.88 -57.11
N GLN A 930 41.70 -6.90 -58.32
CA GLN A 930 41.45 -5.89 -59.34
C GLN A 930 40.00 -5.93 -59.83
N VAL A 931 39.37 -4.75 -59.98
CA VAL A 931 38.04 -4.58 -60.57
C VAL A 931 38.16 -3.84 -61.90
N ILE A 932 37.67 -4.43 -62.98
CA ILE A 932 37.75 -3.87 -64.34
C ILE A 932 36.35 -3.80 -64.95
N ASP A 933 35.95 -2.60 -65.35
CA ASP A 933 34.76 -2.31 -66.17
C ASP A 933 35.12 -2.19 -67.66
N ARG A 934 34.25 -2.72 -68.54
CA ARG A 934 34.40 -2.67 -70.01
C ARG A 934 33.05 -2.43 -70.68
N ARG A 935 33.06 -1.74 -71.81
CA ARG A 935 31.92 -1.72 -72.75
C ARG A 935 31.90 -3.00 -73.56
N TRP A 936 30.71 -3.39 -74.01
CA TRP A 936 30.56 -4.40 -75.06
C TRP A 936 31.21 -3.94 -76.36
#